data_AF-A0A8S2AIV3-F1
#
_entry.id   AF-A0A8S2AIV3-F1
#
_cell.length_a   1.000
_cell.length_b   1.000
_cell.length_c   1.000
_cell.angle_alpha   90.00
_cell.angle_beta   90.00
_cell.angle_gamma   90.00
#
_symmetry.space_group_name_H-M   'P 1'
#
loop_
_entity.id
_entity.type
_entity.pdbx_description
1 polymer ?
#
loop_
_entity_poly.entity_id
_entity_poly.type
_entity_poly.pdbx_seq_one_letter_code
_entity_poly.pdbx_strand_id
1 'polypeptide(L)'
;MAGVIRAKQLFLCSSILSSNNNKVLLRIPRRSINVIAGNLNSSETKKKEKEKRKRRKEIEVARETAEAVVNKEKRRTRSSREYEIADGDEVPSSHVPVMLGEVLDIFSSVRLRSFVDCTLGAAGHSSSIIQSHSELKHFVGMDVDPVARKLGHFHIDSLMHPTLKASIVLKNFKYIKSVIADTNPELLDVGVDGILMDLGMSSMQVNNPERGFSVLQEGPLDMRMDPQATLTAEDIVNAWPESELGRVLRDYGEESNWYLLQTRIVKARLNGGLHSTGELVDLIRGMSPASRGGRQGWIKTATRVFQGLRIAVNDELKTLQNSLYSSFDVLAPGGRLAVISFHSLEDRVVKQTFLDILGFQREEINGEGSSVKPERQIEERVEKELKEKEAWIKQTVIGSKGVILTKRPITPSEEEERLNRRARSAKLRSLFFSPSRSTPASSTHRSVSFLPPGNKSQCLPPLRSMSHDDDTASKEVKLWGGRFEESVTEKVEKFTESISFDKVLYKQDIMGSKAHASMLAHQGLITDSDKDSILRGLDDIERQIEADKFEWRTDREDVHMNIEAALTDLIGEPAKKLHTARSRNDQVATDFRLWCRDAIDTIIIKIRNLQRALVELALKNEALIVPGYTHLQRAQPVLLPHVLLTFVEQLERDAGRYVDCRARLNFSPLGACALAGTGLPIDRFMTANALGFTEPMRNSIDAVSDRDFVLEFLYTNSNTAIHLSRLGEEWVLWASEEFGFMTPSDSVSTGSSIMPQKKNPDPMELVRGKSARVIGDLVTVLTLCKGLPLAYNRDFQEDKEPMFDSTKTIMGMIDVSAEFAQNVTFNEDRIKKSLPAGHLDATTLADYLVKKGMPFRSSHDIVGKLVGVCVSKGCELQNLSLEEMKKLSPVFEEDVFGFLGVENSVNKFSSYGSTGSNCVAEQLGYWVNKLNITTT
;
A
#
# COMPACT_ATOMS: atom_id res chain seq x y z
N MET A 1 -47.31 18.26 11.21
CA MET A 1 -46.91 19.40 12.07
C MET A 1 -45.74 18.98 12.92
N ALA A 2 -44.69 19.81 12.91
CA ALA A 2 -43.36 19.55 13.43
C ALA A 2 -43.30 19.37 14.96
N GLY A 3 -42.31 18.60 15.41
CA GLY A 3 -41.97 18.39 16.81
C GLY A 3 -40.52 18.76 17.13
N VAL A 4 -40.39 19.49 18.24
CA VAL A 4 -39.42 19.32 19.35
C VAL A 4 -37.92 19.48 19.06
N ILE A 5 -37.35 20.56 19.62
CA ILE A 5 -35.90 20.77 19.82
C ILE A 5 -35.53 20.59 21.31
N ARG A 6 -34.34 20.00 21.45
CA ARG A 6 -33.49 19.56 22.57
C ARG A 6 -33.20 20.54 23.72
N ALA A 7 -33.02 19.94 24.90
CA ALA A 7 -32.07 20.30 25.96
C ALA A 7 -30.75 19.49 25.75
N LYS A 8 -29.54 19.77 26.28
CA LYS A 8 -29.13 20.33 27.58
C LYS A 8 -27.60 20.61 27.58
N GLN A 9 -27.21 21.63 28.35
CA GLN A 9 -25.88 22.09 28.83
C GLN A 9 -25.06 20.99 29.56
N LEU A 10 -23.74 20.86 29.33
CA LEU A 10 -22.55 21.56 29.89
C LEU A 10 -22.03 20.99 31.24
N PHE A 11 -20.75 20.60 31.21
CA PHE A 11 -19.87 20.06 32.25
C PHE A 11 -19.44 21.13 33.28
N LEU A 12 -19.26 20.77 34.56
CA LEU A 12 -18.18 21.31 35.41
C LEU A 12 -17.93 20.49 36.71
N CYS A 13 -16.65 20.38 37.07
CA CYS A 13 -16.02 20.15 38.38
C CYS A 13 -16.17 18.81 39.14
N SER A 14 -15.05 18.10 39.34
CA SER A 14 -14.30 18.18 40.62
C SER A 14 -12.98 17.39 40.59
N SER A 15 -11.89 18.05 40.92
CA SER A 15 -10.67 17.48 41.50
C SER A 15 -10.32 18.34 42.71
N ILE A 16 -10.02 17.73 43.87
CA ILE A 16 -9.14 18.19 44.98
C ILE A 16 -9.29 17.28 46.21
N LEU A 17 -8.18 16.60 46.53
CA LEU A 17 -7.53 16.30 47.82
C LEU A 17 -8.31 15.97 49.11
N SER A 18 -7.82 14.93 49.79
CA SER A 18 -7.56 14.81 51.26
C SER A 18 -8.01 13.42 51.77
N SER A 19 -7.12 12.43 51.92
CA SER A 19 -6.13 12.19 52.98
C SER A 19 -6.62 11.23 54.09
N ASN A 20 -5.73 10.28 54.40
CA ASN A 20 -5.54 9.52 55.63
C ASN A 20 -6.40 8.30 56.02
N ASN A 21 -5.67 7.17 56.05
CA ASN A 21 -5.54 6.19 57.14
C ASN A 21 -6.81 5.51 57.67
N ASN A 22 -6.97 4.20 57.46
CA ASN A 22 -6.28 3.15 58.21
C ASN A 22 -6.79 1.74 57.82
N LYS A 23 -5.92 0.76 58.01
CA LYS A 23 -6.11 -0.68 57.89
C LYS A 23 -7.34 -1.17 58.68
N VAL A 24 -8.01 -2.23 58.20
CA VAL A 24 -8.18 -3.53 58.90
C VAL A 24 -8.84 -4.53 57.93
N LEU A 25 -8.18 -5.69 57.75
CA LEU A 25 -8.74 -6.91 57.20
C LEU A 25 -9.84 -7.45 58.12
N LEU A 26 -10.98 -7.89 57.57
CA LEU A 26 -11.74 -9.02 58.11
C LEU A 26 -12.58 -9.68 57.00
N ARG A 27 -12.33 -10.98 56.80
CA ARG A 27 -13.13 -11.92 56.00
C ARG A 27 -14.39 -12.32 56.78
N ILE A 28 -15.30 -12.99 56.05
CA ILE A 28 -16.41 -13.92 56.46
C ILE A 28 -17.82 -13.30 56.22
N PRO A 29 -18.87 -14.04 55.76
CA PRO A 29 -19.01 -14.92 54.59
C PRO A 29 -20.31 -14.63 53.79
N ARG A 30 -20.54 -15.37 52.69
CA ARG A 30 -21.83 -15.38 51.97
C ARG A 30 -22.94 -16.06 52.79
N ARG A 31 -24.05 -15.35 53.06
CA ARG A 31 -25.45 -15.75 52.76
C ARG A 31 -26.46 -14.89 53.55
N SER A 32 -27.61 -14.67 52.90
CA SER A 32 -28.88 -14.18 53.45
C SER A 32 -29.07 -12.65 53.45
N ILE A 33 -29.53 -12.11 52.32
CA ILE A 33 -30.78 -11.33 52.23
C ILE A 33 -31.28 -11.52 50.79
N ASN A 34 -32.29 -12.37 50.64
CA ASN A 34 -33.23 -12.34 49.54
C ASN A 34 -34.60 -12.25 50.20
N VAL A 35 -35.19 -11.06 50.32
CA VAL A 35 -36.63 -10.84 50.15
C VAL A 35 -36.82 -9.35 49.78
N ILE A 36 -37.68 -9.10 48.78
CA ILE A 36 -38.26 -7.82 48.34
C ILE A 36 -37.41 -6.97 47.37
N ALA A 37 -37.23 -7.47 46.15
CA ALA A 37 -37.48 -6.72 44.92
C ALA A 37 -37.78 -7.73 43.79
N GLY A 38 -38.90 -8.43 43.94
CA GLY A 38 -39.48 -9.21 42.87
C GLY A 38 -40.13 -8.28 41.85
N ASN A 39 -39.98 -8.65 40.58
CA ASN A 39 -40.76 -8.22 39.42
C ASN A 39 -40.38 -6.87 38.81
N LEU A 40 -39.25 -6.85 38.11
CA LEU A 40 -39.11 -6.47 36.69
C LEU A 40 -37.67 -6.84 36.27
N ASN A 41 -37.45 -7.33 35.03
CA ASN A 41 -36.14 -7.68 34.43
C ASN A 41 -35.55 -9.10 34.61
N SER A 42 -36.37 -10.17 34.70
CA SER A 42 -35.86 -11.56 34.59
C SER A 42 -35.93 -12.15 33.17
N SER A 43 -36.81 -11.63 32.30
CA SER A 43 -36.95 -12.11 30.92
C SER A 43 -35.87 -11.52 30.01
N GLU A 44 -35.51 -10.25 30.22
CA GLU A 44 -34.59 -9.51 29.37
C GLU A 44 -33.12 -9.93 29.55
N THR A 45 -32.73 -10.26 30.79
CA THR A 45 -31.41 -10.81 31.12
C THR A 45 -31.21 -12.22 30.58
N LYS A 46 -32.22 -13.09 30.70
CA LYS A 46 -32.20 -14.44 30.09
C LYS A 46 -32.18 -14.38 28.56
N LYS A 47 -32.88 -13.42 27.95
CA LYS A 47 -32.89 -13.22 26.50
C LYS A 47 -31.51 -12.74 26.02
N LYS A 48 -30.91 -11.75 26.70
CA LYS A 48 -29.56 -11.26 26.42
C LYS A 48 -28.47 -12.33 26.57
N GLU A 49 -28.56 -13.21 27.57
CA GLU A 49 -27.63 -14.34 27.73
C GLU A 49 -27.78 -15.39 26.63
N LYS A 50 -29.02 -15.72 26.25
CA LYS A 50 -29.31 -16.69 25.18
C LYS A 50 -28.84 -16.17 23.82
N GLU A 51 -29.01 -14.87 23.58
CA GLU A 51 -28.56 -14.17 22.37
C GLU A 51 -27.03 -14.07 22.30
N LYS A 52 -26.36 -13.84 23.44
CA LYS A 52 -24.89 -13.86 23.55
C LYS A 52 -24.30 -15.25 23.31
N ARG A 53 -24.99 -16.32 23.76
CA ARG A 53 -24.63 -17.72 23.48
C ARG A 53 -24.85 -18.07 22.01
N LYS A 54 -25.94 -17.59 21.40
CA LYS A 54 -26.25 -17.80 19.98
C LYS A 54 -25.20 -17.12 19.09
N ARG A 55 -24.86 -15.86 19.37
CA ARG A 55 -23.77 -15.13 18.69
C ARG A 55 -22.42 -15.82 18.79
N ARG A 56 -22.09 -16.40 19.96
CA ARG A 56 -20.84 -17.17 20.10
C ARG A 56 -20.82 -18.41 19.22
N LYS A 57 -21.93 -19.16 19.15
CA LYS A 57 -22.08 -20.30 18.23
C LYS A 57 -22.04 -19.89 16.77
N GLU A 58 -22.68 -18.78 16.40
CA GLU A 58 -22.65 -18.26 15.02
C GLU A 58 -21.24 -17.82 14.59
N ILE A 59 -20.47 -17.20 15.49
CA ILE A 59 -19.06 -16.86 15.25
C ILE A 59 -18.18 -18.11 15.12
N GLU A 60 -18.45 -19.14 15.93
CA GLU A 60 -17.73 -20.42 15.87
C GLU A 60 -18.01 -21.16 14.55
N VAL A 61 -19.27 -21.22 14.12
CA VAL A 61 -19.69 -21.81 12.83
C VAL A 61 -19.16 -20.99 11.65
N ALA A 62 -19.17 -19.65 11.72
CA ALA A 62 -18.61 -18.80 10.68
C ALA A 62 -17.08 -18.99 10.57
N ARG A 63 -16.40 -19.21 11.69
CA ARG A 63 -14.96 -19.53 11.71
C ARG A 63 -14.69 -20.92 11.13
N GLU A 64 -15.47 -21.93 11.48
CA GLU A 64 -15.39 -23.28 10.89
C GLU A 64 -15.68 -23.26 9.38
N THR A 65 -16.63 -22.42 8.94
CA THR A 65 -16.98 -22.27 7.52
C THR A 65 -15.88 -21.53 6.74
N ALA A 66 -15.27 -20.50 7.33
CA ALA A 66 -14.12 -19.81 6.76
C ALA A 66 -12.89 -20.72 6.69
N GLU A 67 -12.63 -21.52 7.74
CA GLU A 67 -11.61 -22.58 7.74
C GLU A 67 -11.91 -23.62 6.62
N ALA A 68 -13.18 -24.01 6.42
CA ALA A 68 -13.57 -24.95 5.36
C ALA A 68 -13.43 -24.37 3.93
N VAL A 69 -13.68 -23.07 3.73
CA VAL A 69 -13.48 -22.40 2.42
C VAL A 69 -11.99 -22.24 2.11
N VAL A 70 -11.19 -21.84 3.11
CA VAL A 70 -9.73 -21.81 3.01
C VAL A 70 -9.18 -23.21 2.71
N ASN A 71 -9.69 -24.25 3.37
CA ASN A 71 -9.30 -25.63 3.12
C ASN A 71 -9.73 -26.13 1.72
N LYS A 72 -10.84 -25.61 1.18
CA LYS A 72 -11.31 -25.91 -0.18
C LYS A 72 -10.49 -25.19 -1.26
N GLU A 73 -9.90 -24.03 -0.94
CA GLU A 73 -8.99 -23.30 -1.81
C GLU A 73 -7.57 -23.92 -1.78
N LYS A 74 -7.10 -24.36 -0.60
CA LYS A 74 -5.89 -25.20 -0.41
C LYS A 74 -5.93 -26.54 -1.17
N ARG A 75 -7.11 -27.00 -1.61
CA ARG A 75 -7.28 -28.22 -2.42
C ARG A 75 -6.96 -28.03 -3.92
N ARG A 76 -6.84 -26.80 -4.43
CA ARG A 76 -6.75 -26.53 -5.89
C ARG A 76 -5.33 -26.52 -6.50
N THR A 77 -4.26 -26.74 -5.73
CA THR A 77 -2.86 -26.60 -6.19
C THR A 77 -1.97 -27.83 -5.94
N ARG A 78 -2.49 -29.07 -5.90
CA ARG A 78 -1.76 -30.23 -5.32
C ARG A 78 -1.29 -31.29 -6.32
N SER A 79 -0.20 -31.97 -5.94
CA SER A 79 0.18 -33.31 -6.41
C SER A 79 -0.75 -34.40 -5.85
N SER A 80 -0.84 -35.55 -6.54
CA SER A 80 -1.63 -36.73 -6.14
C SER A 80 -0.78 -37.86 -5.51
N ARG A 81 0.49 -37.61 -5.17
CA ARG A 81 1.41 -38.65 -4.70
C ARG A 81 1.16 -38.99 -3.21
N GLU A 82 0.71 -40.21 -2.92
CA GLU A 82 0.55 -40.72 -1.56
C GLU A 82 1.91 -41.18 -0.98
N TYR A 83 2.14 -40.94 0.32
CA TYR A 83 3.31 -41.40 1.05
C TYR A 83 3.01 -42.68 1.81
N GLU A 84 3.82 -43.71 1.62
CA GLU A 84 3.91 -44.84 2.55
C GLU A 84 4.84 -44.45 3.71
N ILE A 85 4.30 -44.46 4.93
CA ILE A 85 5.12 -44.46 6.15
C ILE A 85 5.61 -45.90 6.30
N ALA A 86 6.92 -46.10 6.36
CA ALA A 86 7.47 -47.43 6.66
C ALA A 86 6.97 -47.87 8.05
N ASP A 87 6.13 -48.90 8.07
CA ASP A 87 5.78 -49.61 9.31
C ASP A 87 7.05 -50.31 9.82
N GLY A 88 7.54 -49.85 10.97
CA GLY A 88 8.70 -50.43 11.62
C GLY A 88 8.91 -49.80 12.98
N ASP A 89 8.63 -50.57 14.02
CA ASP A 89 8.97 -50.26 15.40
C ASP A 89 10.47 -49.89 15.53
N GLU A 90 10.75 -48.88 16.35
CA GLU A 90 12.07 -48.41 16.80
C GLU A 90 12.93 -47.58 15.82
N VAL A 91 12.48 -46.37 15.45
CA VAL A 91 13.37 -45.25 15.02
C VAL A 91 12.92 -43.93 15.68
N PRO A 92 13.81 -43.09 16.25
CA PRO A 92 13.39 -41.90 16.99
C PRO A 92 12.80 -40.84 16.04
N SER A 93 11.50 -40.59 16.18
CA SER A 93 10.71 -39.50 15.56
C SER A 93 11.22 -39.01 14.19
N SER A 94 10.87 -39.72 13.11
CA SER A 94 11.18 -39.28 11.75
C SER A 94 10.54 -37.92 11.47
N HIS A 95 11.39 -36.89 11.31
CA HIS A 95 10.95 -35.54 10.98
C HIS A 95 10.45 -35.50 9.54
N VAL A 96 9.14 -35.34 9.33
CA VAL A 96 8.56 -35.16 7.99
C VAL A 96 8.84 -33.75 7.47
N PRO A 97 9.56 -33.58 6.34
CA PRO A 97 9.78 -32.27 5.71
C PRO A 97 8.48 -31.65 5.21
N VAL A 98 8.41 -30.33 5.14
CA VAL A 98 7.20 -29.60 4.72
C VAL A 98 7.08 -29.64 3.21
N MET A 99 5.96 -30.08 2.65
CA MET A 99 5.73 -30.13 1.18
C MET A 99 6.71 -31.05 0.44
N LEU A 100 7.12 -32.16 1.06
CA LEU A 100 8.10 -33.08 0.47
C LEU A 100 7.63 -33.60 -0.89
N GLY A 101 6.34 -33.97 -1.03
CA GLY A 101 5.78 -34.47 -2.29
C GLY A 101 5.85 -33.44 -3.42
N GLU A 102 5.43 -32.21 -3.15
CA GLU A 102 5.47 -31.13 -4.13
C GLU A 102 6.90 -30.76 -4.52
N VAL A 103 7.84 -30.78 -3.58
CA VAL A 103 9.26 -30.55 -3.87
C VAL A 103 9.81 -31.66 -4.78
N LEU A 104 9.55 -32.93 -4.46
CA LEU A 104 9.98 -34.04 -5.32
C LEU A 104 9.38 -33.95 -6.72
N ASP A 105 8.11 -33.56 -6.83
CA ASP A 105 7.45 -33.39 -8.13
C ASP A 105 8.05 -32.25 -8.95
N ILE A 106 8.37 -31.11 -8.32
CA ILE A 106 9.06 -29.99 -8.99
C ILE A 106 10.40 -30.45 -9.56
N PHE A 107 11.11 -31.37 -8.92
CA PHE A 107 12.40 -31.82 -9.42
C PHE A 107 12.34 -33.09 -10.27
N SER A 108 11.23 -33.83 -10.26
CA SER A 108 11.08 -35.12 -10.94
C SER A 108 11.26 -35.10 -12.46
N SER A 109 10.96 -33.98 -13.11
CA SER A 109 11.06 -33.80 -14.56
C SER A 109 12.40 -33.23 -15.02
N VAL A 110 13.30 -32.89 -14.09
CA VAL A 110 14.67 -32.46 -14.38
C VAL A 110 15.63 -33.59 -14.05
N ARG A 111 16.56 -33.86 -14.95
CA ARG A 111 17.65 -34.80 -14.68
C ARG A 111 18.68 -34.11 -13.78
N LEU A 112 18.58 -34.30 -12.47
CA LEU A 112 19.44 -33.65 -11.48
C LEU A 112 20.80 -34.35 -11.38
N ARG A 113 21.85 -33.80 -12.02
CA ARG A 113 23.24 -34.23 -11.79
C ARG A 113 23.91 -33.45 -10.67
N SER A 114 23.40 -32.27 -10.38
CA SER A 114 23.84 -31.35 -9.33
C SER A 114 22.64 -30.77 -8.58
N PHE A 115 22.71 -30.73 -7.25
CA PHE A 115 21.65 -30.18 -6.41
C PHE A 115 22.23 -29.41 -5.23
N VAL A 116 21.64 -28.25 -4.94
CA VAL A 116 22.03 -27.39 -3.81
C VAL A 116 20.85 -27.18 -2.87
N ASP A 117 21.02 -27.57 -1.61
CA ASP A 117 20.10 -27.24 -0.53
C ASP A 117 20.67 -26.07 0.29
N CYS A 118 20.02 -24.92 0.19
CA CYS A 118 20.44 -23.67 0.83
C CYS A 118 20.12 -23.59 2.32
N THR A 119 19.30 -24.52 2.82
CA THR A 119 18.76 -24.52 4.19
C THR A 119 18.65 -25.97 4.65
N LEU A 120 19.79 -26.63 4.74
CA LEU A 120 19.85 -28.09 4.87
C LEU A 120 19.02 -28.62 6.04
N GLY A 121 19.01 -27.93 7.18
CA GLY A 121 18.29 -28.37 8.37
C GLY A 121 18.71 -29.77 8.80
N ALA A 122 17.74 -30.68 8.96
CA ALA A 122 18.00 -32.09 9.25
C ALA A 122 18.16 -32.96 7.98
N ALA A 123 18.39 -32.34 6.81
CA ALA A 123 18.57 -32.97 5.50
C ALA A 123 17.38 -33.78 4.98
N GLY A 124 16.16 -33.60 5.51
CA GLY A 124 15.02 -34.43 5.11
C GLY A 124 14.62 -34.29 3.63
N HIS A 125 14.57 -33.06 3.09
CA HIS A 125 14.35 -32.86 1.63
C HIS A 125 15.50 -33.42 0.81
N SER A 126 16.73 -33.09 1.22
CA SER A 126 17.96 -33.55 0.57
C SER A 126 18.05 -35.08 0.47
N SER A 127 17.73 -35.80 1.54
CA SER A 127 17.70 -37.27 1.56
C SER A 127 16.75 -37.84 0.53
N SER A 128 15.52 -37.31 0.44
CA SER A 128 14.54 -37.79 -0.53
C SER A 128 14.89 -37.43 -1.97
N ILE A 129 15.52 -36.28 -2.21
CA ILE A 129 16.02 -35.90 -3.54
C ILE A 129 17.14 -36.85 -3.98
N ILE A 130 18.12 -37.11 -3.11
CA ILE A 130 19.23 -38.05 -3.41
C ILE A 130 18.68 -39.44 -3.73
N GLN A 131 17.73 -39.94 -2.93
CA GLN A 131 17.09 -41.24 -3.16
C GLN A 131 16.28 -41.30 -4.45
N SER A 132 15.63 -40.19 -4.84
CA SER A 132 14.78 -40.13 -6.04
C SER A 132 15.58 -39.93 -7.34
N HIS A 133 16.82 -39.45 -7.25
CA HIS A 133 17.69 -39.14 -8.38
C HIS A 133 19.01 -39.91 -8.31
N SER A 134 18.97 -41.20 -8.67
CA SER A 134 20.17 -42.07 -8.72
C SER A 134 21.29 -41.56 -9.64
N GLU A 135 20.97 -40.67 -10.57
CA GLU A 135 21.91 -40.02 -11.48
C GLU A 135 22.66 -38.82 -10.88
N LEU A 136 22.30 -38.40 -9.65
CA LEU A 136 22.90 -37.28 -8.95
C LEU A 136 24.39 -37.56 -8.67
N LYS A 137 25.24 -36.60 -9.04
CA LYS A 137 26.71 -36.69 -8.90
C LYS A 137 27.25 -35.69 -7.90
N HIS A 138 26.61 -34.54 -7.76
CA HIS A 138 27.09 -33.47 -6.89
C HIS A 138 25.96 -32.97 -6.02
N PHE A 139 26.17 -33.01 -4.71
CA PHE A 139 25.24 -32.47 -3.74
C PHE A 139 25.96 -31.45 -2.85
N VAL A 140 25.38 -30.27 -2.68
CA VAL A 140 25.88 -29.25 -1.76
C VAL A 140 24.78 -28.87 -0.79
N GLY A 141 24.97 -29.18 0.49
CA GLY A 141 24.10 -28.70 1.56
C GLY A 141 24.77 -27.55 2.31
N MET A 142 24.04 -26.49 2.60
CA MET A 142 24.54 -25.42 3.46
C MET A 142 23.52 -25.01 4.51
N ASP A 143 24.02 -24.66 5.68
CA ASP A 143 23.23 -24.11 6.78
C ASP A 143 24.13 -23.20 7.63
N VAL A 144 23.50 -22.29 8.37
CA VAL A 144 24.20 -21.45 9.35
C VAL A 144 24.28 -22.11 10.72
N ASP A 145 23.44 -23.12 10.97
CA ASP A 145 23.37 -23.79 12.27
C ASP A 145 24.34 -24.98 12.34
N PRO A 146 25.28 -25.01 13.29
CA PRO A 146 26.20 -26.13 13.49
C PRO A 146 25.49 -27.47 13.77
N VAL A 147 24.30 -27.43 14.38
CA VAL A 147 23.50 -28.64 14.66
C VAL A 147 22.92 -29.19 13.37
N ALA A 148 22.42 -28.32 12.49
CA ALA A 148 21.93 -28.70 11.16
C ALA A 148 23.03 -29.39 10.36
N ARG A 149 24.23 -28.80 10.33
CA ARG A 149 25.38 -29.41 9.64
C ARG A 149 25.72 -30.81 10.15
N LYS A 150 25.68 -31.01 11.47
CA LYS A 150 25.99 -32.31 12.09
C LYS A 150 24.95 -33.37 11.73
N LEU A 151 23.66 -33.03 11.84
CA LEU A 151 22.56 -33.94 11.48
C LEU A 151 22.55 -34.23 9.97
N GLY A 152 22.82 -33.20 9.17
CA GLY A 152 22.94 -33.32 7.73
C GLY A 152 24.05 -34.28 7.31
N HIS A 153 25.25 -34.19 7.91
CA HIS A 153 26.32 -35.17 7.67
C HIS A 153 25.84 -36.59 7.96
N PHE A 154 25.26 -36.80 9.15
CA PHE A 154 24.80 -38.12 9.56
C PHE A 154 23.81 -38.75 8.56
N HIS A 155 22.83 -37.98 8.09
CA HIS A 155 21.84 -38.49 7.12
C HIS A 155 22.40 -38.64 5.71
N ILE A 156 23.18 -37.68 5.22
CA ILE A 156 23.70 -37.71 3.84
C ILE A 156 24.76 -38.80 3.68
N ASP A 157 25.63 -39.00 4.68
CA ASP A 157 26.64 -40.06 4.68
C ASP A 157 26.00 -41.45 4.52
N SER A 158 24.82 -41.67 5.11
CA SER A 158 24.08 -42.93 4.99
C SER A 158 23.50 -43.20 3.60
N LEU A 159 23.46 -42.18 2.74
CA LEU A 159 22.91 -42.23 1.37
C LEU A 159 23.99 -42.16 0.30
N MET A 160 25.26 -42.12 0.70
CA MET A 160 26.38 -42.04 -0.23
C MET A 160 26.48 -43.30 -1.10
N HIS A 161 26.63 -43.09 -2.40
CA HIS A 161 26.98 -44.12 -3.36
C HIS A 161 28.23 -43.70 -4.15
N PRO A 162 28.95 -44.62 -4.81
CA PRO A 162 30.29 -44.37 -5.36
C PRO A 162 30.42 -43.19 -6.33
N THR A 163 29.31 -42.75 -6.92
CA THR A 163 29.27 -41.67 -7.92
C THR A 163 28.79 -40.32 -7.37
N LEU A 164 28.29 -40.26 -6.12
CA LEU A 164 27.82 -39.04 -5.48
C LEU A 164 28.97 -38.40 -4.69
N LYS A 165 29.22 -37.11 -4.94
CA LYS A 165 30.08 -36.25 -4.14
C LYS A 165 29.20 -35.27 -3.37
N ALA A 166 29.10 -35.45 -2.06
CA ALA A 166 28.38 -34.55 -1.17
C ALA A 166 29.34 -33.60 -0.46
N SER A 167 28.95 -32.33 -0.31
CA SER A 167 29.65 -31.32 0.49
C SER A 167 28.66 -30.61 1.38
N ILE A 168 28.88 -30.63 2.70
CA ILE A 168 28.02 -29.92 3.64
C ILE A 168 28.82 -28.84 4.35
N VAL A 169 28.42 -27.59 4.18
CA VAL A 169 29.17 -26.42 4.65
C VAL A 169 28.39 -25.62 5.70
N LEU A 170 29.12 -25.06 6.67
CA LEU A 170 28.58 -24.11 7.64
C LEU A 170 28.71 -22.69 7.07
N LYS A 171 27.81 -22.30 6.18
CA LYS A 171 27.81 -20.99 5.53
C LYS A 171 26.37 -20.55 5.26
N ASN A 172 26.12 -19.25 5.37
CA ASN A 172 24.83 -18.67 4.98
C ASN A 172 24.65 -18.75 3.46
N PHE A 173 23.42 -19.05 3.00
CA PHE A 173 23.11 -19.21 1.59
C PHE A 173 23.30 -17.96 0.73
N LYS A 174 23.45 -16.76 1.31
CA LYS A 174 23.92 -15.56 0.58
C LYS A 174 25.29 -15.74 -0.08
N TYR A 175 26.05 -16.75 0.36
CA TYR A 175 27.37 -17.08 -0.16
C TYR A 175 27.34 -18.23 -1.18
N ILE A 176 26.17 -18.63 -1.70
CA ILE A 176 26.01 -19.77 -2.61
C ILE A 176 27.04 -19.82 -3.75
N LYS A 177 27.33 -18.69 -4.41
CA LYS A 177 28.36 -18.60 -5.46
C LYS A 177 29.74 -19.01 -4.97
N SER A 178 30.16 -18.47 -3.83
CA SER A 178 31.46 -18.81 -3.24
C SER A 178 31.48 -20.26 -2.72
N VAL A 179 30.37 -20.76 -2.19
CA VAL A 179 30.26 -22.16 -1.75
C VAL A 179 30.43 -23.10 -2.94
N ILE A 180 29.80 -22.81 -4.07
CA ILE A 180 29.96 -23.59 -5.29
C ILE A 180 31.40 -23.49 -5.78
N ALA A 181 32.00 -22.29 -5.80
CA ALA A 181 33.41 -22.10 -6.14
C ALA A 181 34.35 -22.95 -5.29
N ASP A 182 34.09 -23.05 -3.98
CA ASP A 182 34.92 -23.80 -3.03
C ASP A 182 34.73 -25.32 -3.14
N THR A 183 33.50 -25.78 -3.42
CA THR A 183 33.12 -27.21 -3.35
C THR A 183 33.17 -27.92 -4.69
N ASN A 184 32.75 -27.25 -5.76
CA ASN A 184 32.84 -27.74 -7.13
C ASN A 184 32.84 -26.58 -8.14
N PRO A 185 34.02 -26.00 -8.44
CA PRO A 185 34.14 -24.86 -9.35
C PRO A 185 33.53 -25.08 -10.73
N GLU A 186 33.52 -26.32 -11.24
CA GLU A 186 32.97 -26.66 -12.56
C GLU A 186 31.48 -26.27 -12.68
N LEU A 187 30.74 -26.31 -11.56
CA LEU A 187 29.32 -25.93 -11.52
C LEU A 187 29.09 -24.43 -11.72
N LEU A 188 30.11 -23.57 -11.62
CA LEU A 188 29.98 -22.16 -12.01
C LEU A 188 29.87 -21.99 -13.53
N ASP A 189 30.49 -22.90 -14.30
CA ASP A 189 30.49 -22.85 -15.76
C ASP A 189 29.30 -23.63 -16.35
N VAL A 190 29.02 -24.83 -15.82
CA VAL A 190 27.92 -25.68 -16.33
C VAL A 190 26.57 -25.37 -15.69
N GLY A 191 26.57 -24.71 -14.53
CA GLY A 191 25.40 -24.42 -13.72
C GLY A 191 24.93 -25.58 -12.85
N VAL A 192 24.02 -25.28 -11.92
CA VAL A 192 23.38 -26.22 -11.01
C VAL A 192 21.99 -26.62 -11.53
N ASP A 193 21.65 -27.91 -11.53
CA ASP A 193 20.38 -28.40 -12.08
C ASP A 193 19.18 -28.10 -11.16
N GLY A 194 19.37 -28.13 -9.84
CA GLY A 194 18.32 -27.86 -8.86
C GLY A 194 18.80 -27.13 -7.62
N ILE A 195 18.04 -26.13 -7.18
CA ILE A 195 18.31 -25.38 -5.95
C ILE A 195 17.04 -25.31 -5.10
N LEU A 196 17.15 -25.62 -3.80
CA LEU A 196 16.06 -25.53 -2.83
C LEU A 196 16.39 -24.53 -1.71
N MET A 197 15.41 -23.73 -1.31
CA MET A 197 15.44 -22.86 -0.14
C MET A 197 14.18 -23.08 0.73
N ASP A 198 14.34 -23.68 1.90
CA ASP A 198 13.33 -23.86 2.95
C ASP A 198 13.56 -22.84 4.08
N LEU A 199 12.98 -21.64 3.95
CA LEU A 199 13.36 -20.45 4.73
C LEU A 199 12.91 -20.47 6.20
N GLY A 200 12.19 -21.50 6.62
CA GLY A 200 11.60 -21.60 7.94
C GLY A 200 12.62 -21.88 9.06
N MET A 201 12.14 -21.78 10.30
CA MET A 201 12.93 -22.21 11.46
C MET A 201 12.96 -23.74 11.53
N SER A 202 14.15 -24.28 11.72
CA SER A 202 14.33 -25.72 11.90
C SER A 202 13.71 -26.19 13.23
N SER A 203 13.33 -27.47 13.30
CA SER A 203 12.73 -28.06 14.51
C SER A 203 13.68 -28.00 15.70
N MET A 204 14.97 -28.23 15.49
CA MET A 204 16.02 -28.12 16.50
C MET A 204 16.17 -26.71 17.09
N GLN A 205 15.85 -25.67 16.32
CA GLN A 205 15.82 -24.28 16.81
C GLN A 205 14.55 -23.99 17.62
N VAL A 206 13.39 -24.46 17.16
CA VAL A 206 12.10 -24.18 17.83
C VAL A 206 11.88 -25.03 19.08
N ASN A 207 12.31 -26.29 19.04
CA ASN A 207 12.09 -27.26 20.12
C ASN A 207 13.12 -27.12 21.25
N ASN A 208 14.19 -26.35 21.05
CA ASN A 208 15.16 -26.04 22.09
C ASN A 208 14.87 -24.64 22.68
N PRO A 209 14.30 -24.55 23.89
CA PRO A 209 13.96 -23.26 24.50
C PRO A 209 15.16 -22.30 24.62
N GLU A 210 16.38 -22.83 24.81
CA GLU A 210 17.62 -22.02 24.90
C GLU A 210 17.92 -21.22 23.63
N ARG A 211 17.26 -21.53 22.52
CA ARG A 211 17.42 -20.80 21.25
C ARG A 211 16.48 -19.59 21.14
N GLY A 212 15.49 -19.45 22.03
CA GLY A 212 14.63 -18.27 22.11
C GLY A 212 13.54 -18.15 21.04
N PHE A 213 13.37 -19.13 20.14
CA PHE A 213 12.38 -19.07 19.05
C PHE A 213 10.95 -19.43 19.48
N SER A 214 10.76 -20.01 20.66
CA SER A 214 9.45 -20.50 21.12
C SER A 214 8.66 -19.45 21.87
N VAL A 215 7.41 -19.21 21.44
CA VAL A 215 6.44 -18.38 22.17
C VAL A 215 5.75 -19.11 23.32
N LEU A 216 6.00 -20.41 23.46
CA LEU A 216 5.32 -21.31 24.42
C LEU A 216 6.23 -21.82 25.52
N GLN A 217 7.54 -21.81 25.30
CA GLN A 217 8.54 -22.30 26.25
C GLN A 217 9.43 -21.14 26.67
N GLU A 218 9.78 -21.15 27.95
CA GLU A 218 10.67 -20.15 28.53
C GLU A 218 12.10 -20.35 28.05
N GLY A 219 12.76 -19.27 27.68
CA GLY A 219 14.16 -19.26 27.27
C GLY A 219 14.70 -17.83 27.13
N PRO A 220 15.98 -17.67 26.79
CA PRO A 220 16.58 -16.36 26.55
C PRO A 220 16.00 -15.71 25.28
N LEU A 221 16.04 -14.37 25.21
CA LEU A 221 15.72 -13.63 23.98
C LEU A 221 16.89 -13.68 22.98
N ASP A 222 17.25 -14.88 22.52
CA ASP A 222 18.35 -15.09 21.57
C ASP A 222 17.89 -14.91 20.11
N MET A 223 17.14 -15.88 19.56
CA MET A 223 16.62 -15.92 18.18
C MET A 223 17.67 -15.88 17.06
N ARG A 224 18.97 -16.09 17.35
CA ARG A 224 19.98 -16.24 16.31
C ARG A 224 19.89 -17.62 15.64
N MET A 225 19.80 -17.62 14.31
CA MET A 225 19.91 -18.83 13.50
C MET A 225 21.35 -19.35 13.47
N ASP A 226 22.32 -18.44 13.39
CA ASP A 226 23.74 -18.70 13.59
C ASP A 226 24.11 -18.42 15.06
N PRO A 227 24.39 -19.43 15.90
CA PRO A 227 24.79 -19.21 17.28
C PRO A 227 26.07 -18.37 17.46
N GLN A 228 26.87 -18.18 16.40
CA GLN A 228 28.07 -17.35 16.40
C GLN A 228 27.79 -15.87 16.07
N ALA A 229 26.59 -15.52 15.61
CA ALA A 229 26.22 -14.13 15.34
C ALA A 229 26.20 -13.31 16.64
N THR A 230 26.42 -12.00 16.56
CA THR A 230 26.59 -11.16 17.76
C THR A 230 25.29 -10.52 18.25
N LEU A 231 24.34 -10.26 17.36
CA LEU A 231 23.08 -9.58 17.67
C LEU A 231 22.04 -10.57 18.17
N THR A 232 21.46 -10.32 19.34
CA THR A 232 20.34 -11.11 19.92
C THR A 232 19.03 -10.35 19.87
N ALA A 233 17.90 -11.03 20.05
CA ALA A 233 16.61 -10.36 20.20
C ALA A 233 16.56 -9.49 21.47
N GLU A 234 17.29 -9.87 22.53
CA GLU A 234 17.48 -9.10 23.76
C GLU A 234 18.09 -7.72 23.47
N ASP A 235 19.15 -7.68 22.66
CA ASP A 235 19.81 -6.44 22.25
C ASP A 235 18.84 -5.51 21.52
N ILE A 236 17.97 -6.06 20.67
CA ILE A 236 16.97 -5.28 19.94
C ILE A 236 15.93 -4.69 20.91
N VAL A 237 15.37 -5.51 21.80
CA VAL A 237 14.31 -5.01 22.71
C VAL A 237 14.84 -4.03 23.75
N ASN A 238 16.08 -4.20 24.21
CA ASN A 238 16.63 -3.40 25.30
C ASN A 238 17.50 -2.22 24.83
N ALA A 239 18.24 -2.35 23.73
CA ALA A 239 19.26 -1.36 23.33
C ALA A 239 18.94 -0.59 22.05
N TRP A 240 18.16 -1.14 21.10
CA TRP A 240 17.87 -0.41 19.86
C TRP A 240 17.05 0.86 20.11
N PRO A 241 17.24 1.92 19.29
CA PRO A 241 16.43 3.13 19.34
C PRO A 241 14.94 2.79 19.30
N GLU A 242 14.13 3.57 20.03
CA GLU A 242 12.68 3.36 20.08
C GLU A 242 12.10 3.29 18.66
N SER A 243 12.46 4.22 17.77
CA SER A 243 11.99 4.26 16.37
C SER A 243 12.30 2.97 15.61
N GLU A 244 13.50 2.40 15.77
CA GLU A 244 13.90 1.17 15.10
C GLU A 244 13.18 -0.05 15.67
N LEU A 245 12.99 -0.13 16.99
CA LEU A 245 12.15 -1.16 17.59
C LEU A 245 10.71 -1.07 17.06
N GLY A 246 10.16 0.14 16.96
CA GLY A 246 8.85 0.39 16.35
C GLY A 246 8.77 -0.08 14.90
N ARG A 247 9.82 0.21 14.11
CA ARG A 247 9.96 -0.27 12.72
C ARG A 247 9.98 -1.79 12.63
N VAL A 248 10.74 -2.47 13.48
CA VAL A 248 10.81 -3.94 13.54
C VAL A 248 9.43 -4.53 13.83
N LEU A 249 8.72 -4.01 14.84
CA LEU A 249 7.39 -4.50 15.22
C LEU A 249 6.34 -4.23 14.14
N ARG A 250 6.40 -3.06 13.49
CA ARG A 250 5.46 -2.64 12.44
C ARG A 250 5.70 -3.39 11.13
N ASP A 251 6.94 -3.36 10.63
CA ASP A 251 7.28 -3.75 9.26
C ASP A 251 7.62 -5.23 9.17
N TYR A 252 8.41 -5.76 10.12
CA TYR A 252 8.78 -7.19 10.13
C TYR A 252 7.77 -8.03 10.91
N GLY A 253 7.19 -7.48 11.98
CA GLY A 253 6.13 -8.15 12.73
C GLY A 253 4.74 -8.05 12.10
N GLU A 254 4.50 -7.11 11.18
CA GLU A 254 3.17 -6.78 10.65
C GLU A 254 2.12 -6.61 11.78
N GLU A 255 2.53 -6.04 12.92
CA GLU A 255 1.68 -5.93 14.11
C GLU A 255 0.96 -4.59 14.16
N SER A 256 -0.37 -4.62 14.12
CA SER A 256 -1.24 -3.44 14.19
C SER A 256 -1.06 -2.58 15.43
N ASN A 257 -0.76 -3.19 16.58
CA ASN A 257 -0.57 -2.49 17.85
C ASN A 257 0.91 -2.19 18.14
N TRP A 258 1.76 -2.14 17.10
CA TRP A 258 3.20 -1.94 17.22
C TRP A 258 3.57 -0.74 18.10
N TYR A 259 2.86 0.38 17.97
CA TYR A 259 3.16 1.60 18.74
C TYR A 259 2.97 1.39 20.25
N LEU A 260 1.86 0.76 20.64
CA LEU A 260 1.61 0.46 22.04
C LEU A 260 2.60 -0.58 22.60
N LEU A 261 2.96 -1.58 21.79
CA LEU A 261 3.96 -2.60 22.15
C LEU A 261 5.35 -1.98 22.35
N GLN A 262 5.77 -1.14 21.40
CA GLN A 262 6.99 -0.35 21.44
C GLN A 262 7.04 0.47 22.74
N THR A 263 6.01 1.28 23.02
CA THR A 263 5.97 2.09 24.26
C THR A 263 6.08 1.23 25.52
N ARG A 264 5.44 0.05 25.53
CA ARG A 264 5.49 -0.87 26.69
C ARG A 264 6.86 -1.52 26.86
N ILE A 265 7.49 -1.96 25.78
CA ILE A 265 8.84 -2.54 25.79
C ILE A 265 9.85 -1.47 26.21
N VAL A 266 9.77 -0.27 25.64
CA VAL A 266 10.63 0.87 26.02
C VAL A 266 10.43 1.22 27.50
N LYS A 267 9.19 1.19 28.00
CA LYS A 267 8.91 1.38 29.43
C LYS A 267 9.49 0.27 30.30
N ALA A 268 9.56 -0.98 29.81
CA ALA A 268 10.17 -2.09 30.55
C ALA A 268 11.68 -1.88 30.75
N ARG A 269 12.37 -1.16 29.85
CA ARG A 269 13.78 -0.76 30.01
C ARG A 269 14.04 0.01 31.31
N LEU A 270 13.07 0.81 31.77
CA LEU A 270 13.17 1.54 33.04
C LEU A 270 13.20 0.62 34.28
N ASN A 271 12.79 -0.64 34.13
CA ASN A 271 12.74 -1.63 35.21
C ASN A 271 13.73 -2.79 34.99
N GLY A 272 14.81 -2.56 34.24
CA GLY A 272 15.86 -3.56 33.97
C GLY A 272 15.85 -4.10 32.54
N GLY A 273 14.76 -3.97 31.79
CA GLY A 273 14.62 -4.53 30.43
C GLY A 273 13.81 -5.83 30.42
N LEU A 274 13.84 -6.51 29.27
CA LEU A 274 13.27 -7.85 29.09
C LEU A 274 14.40 -8.80 28.73
N HIS A 275 14.54 -9.91 29.45
CA HIS A 275 15.67 -10.84 29.32
C HIS A 275 15.24 -12.24 28.88
N SER A 276 13.94 -12.54 28.93
CA SER A 276 13.42 -13.85 28.55
C SER A 276 12.21 -13.78 27.60
N THR A 277 11.98 -14.87 26.87
CA THR A 277 10.80 -15.05 26.03
C THR A 277 9.51 -14.95 26.85
N GLY A 278 9.52 -15.41 28.11
CA GLY A 278 8.39 -15.30 29.04
C GLY A 278 8.06 -13.89 29.44
N GLU A 279 9.05 -13.08 29.81
CA GLU A 279 8.85 -11.69 30.18
C GLU A 279 8.23 -10.90 29.02
N LEU A 280 8.71 -11.12 27.81
CA LEU A 280 8.14 -10.52 26.60
C LEU A 280 6.70 -11.01 26.36
N VAL A 281 6.43 -12.32 26.51
CA VAL A 281 5.08 -12.88 26.37
C VAL A 281 4.12 -12.35 27.43
N ASP A 282 4.56 -12.20 28.68
CA ASP A 282 3.75 -11.70 29.78
C ASP A 282 3.43 -10.22 29.62
N LEU A 283 4.38 -9.42 29.12
CA LEU A 283 4.13 -8.04 28.70
C LEU A 283 3.03 -7.98 27.64
N ILE A 284 3.08 -8.84 26.61
CA ILE A 284 2.07 -8.91 25.54
C ILE A 284 0.71 -9.36 26.10
N ARG A 285 0.67 -10.35 27.00
CA ARG A 285 -0.56 -10.82 27.66
C ARG A 285 -1.22 -9.71 28.47
N GLY A 286 -0.43 -8.91 29.18
CA GLY A 286 -0.90 -7.76 29.97
C GLY A 286 -1.57 -6.65 29.15
N MET A 287 -1.45 -6.69 27.81
CA MET A 287 -2.05 -5.72 26.90
C MET A 287 -3.39 -6.19 26.28
N SER A 288 -3.70 -7.48 26.33
CA SER A 288 -4.91 -8.04 25.71
C SER A 288 -6.13 -7.93 26.66
N PRO A 289 -7.21 -7.21 26.31
CA PRO A 289 -8.42 -7.18 27.14
C PRO A 289 -9.04 -8.58 27.23
N ALA A 290 -9.55 -8.96 28.42
CA ALA A 290 -10.20 -10.26 28.65
C ALA A 290 -11.43 -10.54 27.74
N SER A 291 -11.89 -9.56 26.95
CA SER A 291 -13.11 -9.60 26.14
C SER A 291 -12.93 -9.72 24.63
N ARG A 292 -11.70 -9.67 24.06
CA ARG A 292 -11.46 -9.91 22.62
C ARG A 292 -10.45 -11.05 22.40
N GLY A 293 -10.96 -12.26 22.14
CA GLY A 293 -10.20 -13.36 21.50
C GLY A 293 -9.64 -14.48 22.38
N GLY A 294 -9.70 -14.39 23.71
CA GLY A 294 -9.18 -15.44 24.61
C GLY A 294 -7.70 -15.78 24.36
N ARG A 295 -7.28 -17.03 24.67
CA ARG A 295 -5.88 -17.53 24.51
C ARG A 295 -5.32 -17.32 23.09
N GLN A 296 -6.18 -17.17 22.08
CA GLN A 296 -5.78 -17.10 20.68
C GLN A 296 -5.38 -15.68 20.22
N GLY A 297 -5.76 -14.63 20.98
CA GLY A 297 -5.41 -13.24 20.67
C GLY A 297 -3.95 -12.91 20.97
N TRP A 298 -3.51 -13.13 22.22
CA TRP A 298 -2.14 -12.81 22.63
C TRP A 298 -1.10 -13.70 21.93
N ILE A 299 -1.43 -14.97 21.63
CA ILE A 299 -0.53 -15.87 20.89
C ILE A 299 -0.24 -15.29 19.50
N LYS A 300 -1.26 -14.77 18.81
CA LYS A 300 -1.08 -14.17 17.48
C LYS A 300 -0.15 -12.95 17.53
N THR A 301 -0.32 -12.09 18.53
CA THR A 301 0.56 -10.93 18.74
C THR A 301 1.99 -11.38 19.10
N ALA A 302 2.16 -12.35 19.99
CA ALA A 302 3.46 -12.90 20.34
C ALA A 302 4.17 -13.51 19.13
N THR A 303 3.49 -14.30 18.30
CA THR A 303 4.07 -14.87 17.07
C THR A 303 4.56 -13.77 16.11
N ARG A 304 3.82 -12.67 15.97
CA ARG A 304 4.21 -11.52 15.14
C ARG A 304 5.41 -10.77 15.69
N VAL A 305 5.43 -10.52 17.00
CA VAL A 305 6.56 -9.86 17.68
C VAL A 305 7.82 -10.72 17.53
N PHE A 306 7.72 -12.02 17.78
CA PHE A 306 8.85 -12.96 17.64
C PHE A 306 9.30 -13.06 16.19
N GLN A 307 8.38 -13.09 15.22
CA GLN A 307 8.72 -13.02 13.79
C GLN A 307 9.51 -11.74 13.47
N GLY A 308 9.04 -10.57 13.96
CA GLY A 308 9.70 -9.30 13.70
C GLY A 308 11.13 -9.26 14.26
N LEU A 309 11.30 -9.68 15.51
CA LEU A 309 12.62 -9.76 16.15
C LEU A 309 13.54 -10.75 15.44
N ARG A 310 13.03 -11.94 15.08
CA ARG A 310 13.78 -12.98 14.36
C ARG A 310 14.32 -12.47 13.01
N ILE A 311 13.44 -11.83 12.23
CA ILE A 311 13.81 -11.24 10.93
C ILE A 311 14.90 -10.19 11.12
N ALA A 312 14.80 -9.35 12.16
CA ALA A 312 15.79 -8.31 12.44
C ALA A 312 17.14 -8.88 12.91
N VAL A 313 17.12 -9.88 13.80
CA VAL A 313 18.32 -10.56 14.31
C VAL A 313 19.13 -11.19 13.18
N ASN A 314 18.46 -11.79 12.19
CA ASN A 314 19.10 -12.61 11.17
C ASN A 314 19.20 -11.93 9.77
N ASP A 315 18.73 -10.68 9.64
CA ASP A 315 18.63 -9.94 8.36
C ASP A 315 17.99 -10.79 7.23
N GLU A 316 16.91 -11.51 7.57
CA GLU A 316 16.39 -12.62 6.75
C GLU A 316 15.92 -12.16 5.37
N LEU A 317 15.15 -11.06 5.30
CA LEU A 317 14.52 -10.61 4.05
C LEU A 317 15.54 -10.07 3.05
N LYS A 318 16.56 -9.33 3.52
CA LYS A 318 17.62 -8.80 2.66
C LYS A 318 18.54 -9.91 2.19
N THR A 319 18.88 -10.83 3.08
CA THR A 319 19.64 -12.06 2.77
C THR A 319 18.90 -12.86 1.69
N LEU A 320 17.60 -13.10 1.86
CA LEU A 320 16.76 -13.80 0.89
C LEU A 320 16.80 -13.15 -0.49
N GLN A 321 16.54 -11.85 -0.59
CA GLN A 321 16.48 -11.15 -1.87
C GLN A 321 17.80 -11.30 -2.65
N ASN A 322 18.94 -11.04 -2.01
CA ASN A 322 20.26 -11.13 -2.66
C ASN A 322 20.60 -12.57 -3.07
N SER A 323 20.22 -13.54 -2.24
CA SER A 323 20.46 -14.94 -2.51
C SER A 323 19.65 -15.46 -3.70
N LEU A 324 18.41 -15.01 -3.89
CA LEU A 324 17.59 -15.44 -5.03
C LEU A 324 18.22 -15.06 -6.37
N TYR A 325 18.78 -13.84 -6.50
CA TYR A 325 19.56 -13.46 -7.68
C TYR A 325 20.81 -14.32 -7.82
N SER A 326 21.55 -14.50 -6.71
CA SER A 326 22.79 -15.28 -6.73
C SER A 326 22.58 -16.75 -7.08
N SER A 327 21.45 -17.33 -6.67
CA SER A 327 21.03 -18.69 -7.00
C SER A 327 20.57 -18.81 -8.44
N PHE A 328 19.87 -17.81 -8.99
CA PHE A 328 19.53 -17.81 -10.40
C PHE A 328 20.78 -17.74 -11.30
N ASP A 329 21.77 -16.92 -10.92
CA ASP A 329 23.01 -16.75 -11.68
C ASP A 329 23.86 -18.02 -11.79
N VAL A 330 23.69 -18.98 -10.88
CA VAL A 330 24.40 -20.28 -10.89
C VAL A 330 23.52 -21.43 -11.36
N LEU A 331 22.30 -21.16 -11.81
CA LEU A 331 21.36 -22.19 -12.26
C LEU A 331 21.68 -22.61 -13.70
N ALA A 332 21.75 -23.91 -13.96
CA ALA A 332 21.97 -24.44 -15.31
C ALA A 332 20.77 -24.15 -16.22
N PRO A 333 20.97 -23.95 -17.53
CA PRO A 333 19.86 -23.92 -18.49
C PRO A 333 18.95 -25.14 -18.36
N GLY A 334 17.65 -24.93 -18.15
CA GLY A 334 16.68 -26.00 -17.86
C GLY A 334 16.58 -26.39 -16.38
N GLY A 335 17.41 -25.80 -15.52
CA GLY A 335 17.40 -26.02 -14.07
C GLY A 335 16.23 -25.35 -13.37
N ARG A 336 15.97 -25.78 -12.13
CA ARG A 336 14.85 -25.31 -11.31
C ARG A 336 15.31 -24.73 -9.97
N LEU A 337 14.73 -23.60 -9.57
CA LEU A 337 14.88 -23.00 -8.25
C LEU A 337 13.53 -23.07 -7.53
N ALA A 338 13.51 -23.75 -6.38
CA ALA A 338 12.33 -23.92 -5.54
C ALA A 338 12.53 -23.23 -4.18
N VAL A 339 11.51 -22.51 -3.71
CA VAL A 339 11.56 -21.75 -2.45
C VAL A 339 10.29 -22.00 -1.65
N ILE A 340 10.44 -22.45 -0.41
CA ILE A 340 9.40 -22.59 0.60
C ILE A 340 9.49 -21.38 1.56
N SER A 341 8.41 -20.62 1.65
CA SER A 341 8.27 -19.46 2.53
C SER A 341 7.18 -19.71 3.57
N PHE A 342 7.36 -19.21 4.80
CA PHE A 342 6.46 -19.44 5.94
C PHE A 342 5.70 -18.20 6.38
N HIS A 343 6.05 -17.02 5.87
CA HIS A 343 5.30 -15.79 6.09
C HIS A 343 5.13 -14.92 4.84
N SER A 344 4.20 -13.96 4.94
CA SER A 344 3.81 -13.01 3.89
C SER A 344 4.98 -12.23 3.30
N LEU A 345 5.90 -11.76 4.15
CA LEU A 345 7.05 -10.95 3.73
C LEU A 345 8.05 -11.74 2.88
N GLU A 346 8.40 -12.97 3.27
CA GLU A 346 9.24 -13.88 2.46
C GLU A 346 8.58 -14.16 1.10
N ASP A 347 7.32 -14.60 1.09
CA ASP A 347 6.57 -14.91 -0.14
C ASP A 347 6.50 -13.71 -1.10
N ARG A 348 6.38 -12.49 -0.55
CA ARG A 348 6.40 -11.24 -1.31
C ARG A 348 7.77 -11.01 -1.93
N VAL A 349 8.87 -11.18 -1.19
CA VAL A 349 10.23 -11.05 -1.72
C VAL A 349 10.48 -12.07 -2.82
N VAL A 350 10.15 -13.35 -2.61
CA VAL A 350 10.31 -14.41 -3.62
C VAL A 350 9.54 -14.09 -4.89
N LYS A 351 8.26 -13.72 -4.76
CA LYS A 351 7.42 -13.36 -5.91
C LYS A 351 8.03 -12.21 -6.71
N GLN A 352 8.43 -11.13 -6.03
CA GLN A 352 8.94 -9.94 -6.71
C GLN A 352 10.31 -10.19 -7.35
N THR A 353 11.21 -10.88 -6.67
CA THR A 353 12.52 -11.21 -7.25
C THR A 353 12.38 -12.15 -8.45
N PHE A 354 11.47 -13.13 -8.41
CA PHE A 354 11.22 -14.00 -9.57
C PHE A 354 10.68 -13.22 -10.77
N LEU A 355 9.75 -12.28 -10.56
CA LEU A 355 9.24 -11.43 -11.64
C LEU A 355 10.33 -10.53 -12.23
N ASP A 356 11.16 -9.94 -11.37
CA ASP A 356 12.27 -9.08 -11.79
C ASP A 356 13.33 -9.85 -12.59
N ILE A 357 13.72 -11.05 -12.13
CA ILE A 357 14.63 -11.95 -12.85
C ILE A 357 14.12 -12.24 -14.27
N LEU A 358 12.80 -12.39 -14.45
CA LEU A 358 12.17 -12.68 -15.73
C LEU A 358 11.96 -11.45 -16.63
N GLY A 359 12.29 -10.25 -16.15
CA GLY A 359 12.26 -9.01 -16.92
C GLY A 359 10.92 -8.26 -16.91
N PHE A 360 10.04 -8.55 -15.95
CA PHE A 360 8.80 -7.78 -15.77
C PHE A 360 9.10 -6.44 -15.07
N GLN A 361 8.74 -5.31 -15.68
CA GLN A 361 8.92 -3.99 -15.07
C GLN A 361 7.91 -3.78 -13.92
N ARG A 362 8.29 -2.97 -12.91
CA ARG A 362 7.47 -2.74 -11.69
C ARG A 362 6.05 -2.24 -11.97
N GLU A 363 5.78 -1.63 -13.13
CA GLU A 363 4.44 -1.16 -13.53
C GLU A 363 3.48 -2.31 -13.93
N GLU A 364 3.99 -3.45 -14.42
CA GLU A 364 3.17 -4.59 -14.86
C GLU A 364 2.75 -5.52 -13.70
N ILE A 365 3.33 -5.32 -12.52
CA ILE A 365 3.20 -6.22 -11.36
C ILE A 365 1.86 -6.07 -10.62
N ASN A 366 1.14 -4.96 -10.85
CA ASN A 366 -0.11 -4.62 -10.14
C ASN A 366 -1.37 -4.59 -11.02
N GLY A 367 -1.30 -4.98 -12.31
CA GLY A 367 -2.45 -5.05 -13.22
C GLY A 367 -2.87 -6.49 -13.52
N GLU A 368 -4.14 -6.84 -13.29
CA GLU A 368 -4.75 -7.94 -14.03
C GLU A 368 -4.86 -7.52 -15.51
N GLY A 369 -3.95 -8.00 -16.35
CA GLY A 369 -4.07 -7.92 -17.80
C GLY A 369 -3.06 -7.01 -18.50
N SER A 370 -1.85 -7.51 -18.71
CA SER A 370 -1.02 -7.15 -19.86
C SER A 370 -0.41 -8.45 -20.37
N SER A 371 -0.99 -9.01 -21.42
CA SER A 371 -0.40 -10.13 -22.15
C SER A 371 0.73 -9.57 -23.01
N VAL A 372 1.95 -9.56 -22.50
CA VAL A 372 3.11 -9.63 -23.40
C VAL A 372 2.98 -10.98 -24.11
N LYS A 373 2.60 -10.97 -25.39
CA LYS A 373 2.49 -12.20 -26.17
C LYS A 373 3.88 -12.83 -26.24
N PRO A 374 4.11 -14.03 -25.67
CA PRO A 374 5.38 -14.71 -25.82
C PRO A 374 5.61 -15.01 -27.30
N GLU A 375 6.88 -15.11 -27.72
CA GLU A 375 7.19 -15.66 -29.03
C GLU A 375 6.60 -17.08 -29.13
N ARG A 376 5.82 -17.36 -30.19
CA ARG A 376 5.13 -18.65 -30.43
C ARG A 376 6.05 -19.88 -30.24
N GLN A 377 7.35 -19.74 -30.52
CA GLN A 377 8.34 -20.81 -30.35
C GLN A 377 8.66 -21.14 -28.89
N ILE A 378 8.55 -20.18 -27.96
CA ILE A 378 8.75 -20.40 -26.52
C ILE A 378 7.54 -21.15 -25.95
N GLU A 379 6.33 -20.75 -26.33
CA GLU A 379 5.09 -21.44 -25.94
C GLU A 379 5.10 -22.90 -26.39
N GLU A 380 5.39 -23.20 -27.66
CA GLU A 380 5.39 -24.58 -28.16
C GLU A 380 6.45 -25.47 -27.51
N ARG A 381 7.63 -24.92 -27.16
CA ARG A 381 8.71 -25.68 -26.51
C ARG A 381 8.40 -25.95 -25.04
N VAL A 382 7.91 -24.95 -24.31
CA VAL A 382 7.48 -25.07 -22.90
C VAL A 382 6.28 -26.02 -22.80
N GLU A 383 5.33 -25.94 -23.73
CA GLU A 383 4.15 -26.81 -23.76
C GLU A 383 4.50 -28.27 -24.09
N LYS A 384 5.60 -28.51 -24.82
CA LYS A 384 6.10 -29.85 -25.14
C LYS A 384 6.94 -30.46 -24.01
N GLU A 385 7.69 -29.65 -23.25
CA GLU A 385 8.44 -30.11 -22.06
C GLU A 385 7.53 -30.34 -20.83
N LEU A 386 6.41 -29.63 -20.71
CA LEU A 386 5.48 -29.71 -19.57
C LEU A 386 4.32 -30.74 -19.75
N LYS A 387 4.17 -31.39 -20.92
CA LYS A 387 3.04 -32.31 -21.18
C LYS A 387 3.25 -33.75 -20.67
N GLU A 388 2.17 -34.25 -20.08
CA GLU A 388 1.84 -35.61 -19.58
C GLU A 388 2.14 -35.98 -18.11
N LYS A 389 2.99 -35.26 -17.34
CA LYS A 389 3.22 -35.59 -15.91
C LYS A 389 2.92 -34.50 -14.87
N GLU A 390 2.74 -33.23 -15.26
CA GLU A 390 2.67 -32.09 -14.33
C GLU A 390 1.27 -31.42 -14.27
N ALA A 391 0.19 -32.22 -14.26
CA ALA A 391 -1.19 -31.75 -14.43
C ALA A 391 -1.70 -30.74 -13.37
N TRP A 392 -0.97 -30.51 -12.28
CA TRP A 392 -1.32 -29.57 -11.22
C TRP A 392 -0.61 -28.20 -11.33
N ILE A 393 0.42 -28.09 -12.18
CA ILE A 393 1.13 -26.86 -12.52
C ILE A 393 0.38 -26.16 -13.67
N LYS A 394 -0.85 -25.70 -13.43
CA LYS A 394 -1.73 -25.16 -14.50
C LYS A 394 -1.58 -23.66 -14.77
N GLN A 395 -0.84 -22.93 -13.93
CA GLN A 395 -0.72 -21.48 -14.04
C GLN A 395 0.73 -21.06 -13.98
N THR A 396 1.33 -20.83 -15.15
CA THR A 396 2.70 -20.36 -15.30
C THR A 396 2.75 -18.87 -15.62
N VAL A 397 3.89 -18.23 -15.36
CA VAL A 397 4.20 -16.88 -15.87
C VAL A 397 5.46 -17.01 -16.71
N ILE A 398 5.35 -16.72 -18.00
CA ILE A 398 6.44 -16.85 -18.96
C ILE A 398 7.09 -15.47 -19.11
N GLY A 399 8.40 -15.38 -18.91
CA GLY A 399 9.16 -14.16 -19.16
C GLY A 399 10.42 -14.42 -19.97
N SER A 400 11.19 -13.37 -20.20
CA SER A 400 12.30 -13.34 -21.16
C SER A 400 13.44 -14.33 -20.86
N LYS A 401 13.63 -14.69 -19.58
CA LYS A 401 14.70 -15.59 -19.12
C LYS A 401 14.21 -16.94 -18.58
N GLY A 402 12.92 -17.23 -18.62
CA GLY A 402 12.39 -18.44 -17.96
C GLY A 402 10.91 -18.37 -17.60
N VAL A 403 10.47 -19.32 -16.76
CA VAL A 403 9.06 -19.51 -16.42
C VAL A 403 8.89 -19.66 -14.91
N ILE A 404 8.01 -18.87 -14.30
CA ILE A 404 7.50 -19.16 -12.95
C ILE A 404 6.50 -20.30 -13.09
N LEU A 405 6.80 -21.45 -12.51
CA LEU A 405 5.95 -22.64 -12.57
C LEU A 405 4.69 -22.48 -11.69
N THR A 406 4.78 -21.66 -10.64
CA THR A 406 3.73 -21.51 -9.61
C THR A 406 3.21 -20.07 -9.55
N LYS A 407 2.35 -19.66 -10.49
CA LYS A 407 1.73 -18.31 -10.48
C LYS A 407 1.02 -18.05 -9.14
N ARG A 408 0.27 -19.04 -8.65
CA ARG A 408 -0.23 -19.10 -7.27
C ARG A 408 0.72 -19.99 -6.45
N PRO A 409 1.08 -19.61 -5.21
CA PRO A 409 1.91 -20.46 -4.38
C PRO A 409 1.17 -21.76 -4.06
N ILE A 410 1.90 -22.86 -3.98
CA ILE A 410 1.36 -24.14 -3.53
C ILE A 410 1.37 -24.13 -2.01
N THR A 411 0.32 -24.66 -1.38
CA THR A 411 0.19 -24.72 0.09
C THR A 411 0.03 -26.17 0.56
N PRO A 412 0.48 -26.53 1.78
CA PRO A 412 0.38 -27.90 2.29
C PRO A 412 -1.04 -28.48 2.35
N SER A 413 -1.09 -29.80 2.36
CA SER A 413 -2.32 -30.55 2.56
C SER A 413 -2.81 -30.52 4.02
N GLU A 414 -4.10 -30.81 4.24
CA GLU A 414 -4.67 -30.94 5.60
C GLU A 414 -3.96 -32.05 6.40
N GLU A 415 -3.51 -33.10 5.71
CA GLU A 415 -2.78 -34.22 6.29
C GLU A 415 -1.35 -33.82 6.67
N GLU A 416 -0.63 -33.09 5.81
CA GLU A 416 0.68 -32.53 6.16
C GLU A 416 0.60 -31.51 7.31
N GLU A 417 -0.46 -30.70 7.36
CA GLU A 417 -0.70 -29.81 8.50
C GLU A 417 -1.01 -30.55 9.80
N ARG A 418 -1.62 -31.74 9.71
CA ARG A 418 -1.87 -32.63 10.84
C ARG A 418 -0.57 -33.25 11.35
N LEU A 419 0.28 -33.73 10.44
CA LEU A 419 1.57 -34.35 10.74
C LEU A 419 2.62 -33.33 11.19
N ASN A 420 2.61 -32.13 10.60
CA ASN A 420 3.52 -31.04 10.92
C ASN A 420 2.76 -29.70 10.94
N ARG A 421 2.35 -29.27 12.14
CA ARG A 421 1.60 -28.01 12.32
C ARG A 421 2.31 -26.76 11.79
N ARG A 422 3.65 -26.80 11.62
CA ARG A 422 4.41 -25.69 11.04
C ARG A 422 4.17 -25.50 9.55
N ALA A 423 3.65 -26.52 8.86
CA ALA A 423 3.30 -26.47 7.45
C ALA A 423 2.14 -25.49 7.17
N ARG A 424 1.30 -25.15 8.16
CA ARG A 424 0.08 -24.35 7.96
C ARG A 424 0.27 -23.03 7.19
N SER A 425 1.42 -22.39 7.35
CA SER A 425 1.74 -21.11 6.70
C SER A 425 2.71 -21.22 5.53
N ALA A 426 3.16 -22.44 5.19
CA ALA A 426 4.13 -22.68 4.15
C ALA A 426 3.54 -22.43 2.75
N LYS A 427 4.38 -21.89 1.87
CA LYS A 427 4.08 -21.57 0.48
C LYS A 427 5.28 -21.91 -0.38
N LEU A 428 5.09 -22.80 -1.35
CA LEU A 428 6.12 -23.20 -2.30
C LEU A 428 5.96 -22.42 -3.62
N ARG A 429 7.08 -21.84 -4.07
CA ARG A 429 7.23 -21.24 -5.39
C ARG A 429 8.39 -21.86 -6.16
N SER A 430 8.25 -21.98 -7.47
CA SER A 430 9.32 -22.48 -8.33
C SER A 430 9.50 -21.64 -9.59
N LEU A 431 10.76 -21.46 -9.96
CA LEU A 431 11.21 -20.84 -11.20
C LEU A 431 11.99 -21.86 -12.02
N PHE A 432 11.77 -21.86 -13.33
CA PHE A 432 12.46 -22.65 -14.34
C PHE A 432 13.28 -21.72 -15.24
N PHE A 433 14.57 -22.00 -15.41
CA PHE A 433 15.44 -21.19 -16.25
C PHE A 433 15.41 -21.66 -17.71
N SER A 434 15.05 -20.76 -18.63
CA SER A 434 15.00 -21.04 -20.08
C SER A 434 15.70 -19.92 -20.85
N PRO A 435 16.88 -20.18 -21.44
CA PRO A 435 17.56 -19.14 -22.22
C PRO A 435 16.82 -18.87 -23.54
N SER A 436 16.54 -17.60 -23.84
CA SER A 436 16.07 -17.17 -25.16
C SER A 436 17.20 -17.35 -26.19
N ARG A 437 16.90 -17.92 -27.36
CA ARG A 437 17.87 -18.00 -28.47
C ARG A 437 17.97 -16.63 -29.15
N SER A 438 18.77 -15.73 -28.59
CA SER A 438 19.23 -14.54 -29.31
C SER A 438 20.56 -14.02 -28.77
N THR A 439 21.61 -14.85 -28.81
CA THR A 439 23.01 -14.40 -28.95
C THR A 439 23.86 -15.59 -29.44
N PRO A 440 24.51 -15.52 -30.61
CA PRO A 440 25.55 -16.47 -30.97
C PRO A 440 26.77 -16.24 -30.08
N ALA A 441 27.43 -17.34 -29.74
CA ALA A 441 28.77 -17.32 -29.19
C ALA A 441 29.74 -16.61 -30.16
N SER A 442 30.45 -15.60 -29.66
CA SER A 442 31.82 -15.35 -30.12
C SER A 442 32.70 -15.09 -28.91
N SER A 443 33.58 -16.05 -28.67
CA SER A 443 34.76 -15.93 -27.84
C SER A 443 35.68 -14.84 -28.39
N THR A 444 36.15 -13.93 -27.53
CA THR A 444 37.59 -13.68 -27.38
C THR A 444 37.82 -12.84 -26.11
N HIS A 445 38.57 -13.43 -25.18
CA HIS A 445 39.16 -12.73 -24.05
C HIS A 445 39.95 -11.49 -24.49
N ARG A 446 39.82 -10.39 -23.73
CA ARG A 446 40.98 -9.71 -23.15
C ARG A 446 40.57 -8.72 -22.06
N SER A 447 41.16 -8.94 -20.90
CA SER A 447 41.29 -8.04 -19.75
C SER A 447 41.85 -6.67 -20.14
N VAL A 448 41.27 -5.57 -19.67
CA VAL A 448 42.01 -4.32 -19.40
C VAL A 448 41.38 -3.56 -18.23
N SER A 449 42.25 -3.17 -17.32
CA SER A 449 42.12 -2.29 -16.16
C SER A 449 41.65 -0.88 -16.51
N PHE A 450 40.85 -0.28 -15.62
CA PHE A 450 40.57 1.16 -15.63
C PHE A 450 41.72 1.93 -14.98
N LEU A 451 42.42 2.74 -15.77
CA LEU A 451 43.15 3.95 -15.34
C LEU A 451 42.65 5.12 -16.21
N PRO A 452 42.67 6.36 -15.68
CA PRO A 452 41.94 7.49 -16.26
C PRO A 452 42.72 8.14 -17.41
N PRO A 453 42.07 8.75 -18.42
CA PRO A 453 42.80 9.53 -19.40
C PRO A 453 42.95 10.97 -18.91
N GLY A 454 44.20 11.36 -18.69
CA GLY A 454 44.65 12.74 -18.76
C GLY A 454 44.82 13.22 -20.21
N ASN A 455 44.76 14.54 -20.32
CA ASN A 455 45.07 15.41 -21.46
C ASN A 455 45.94 14.83 -22.60
N LYS A 456 45.52 15.10 -23.84
CA LYS A 456 46.31 15.93 -24.79
C LYS A 456 45.53 16.36 -26.04
N SER A 457 45.62 17.67 -26.25
CA SER A 457 45.38 18.52 -27.42
C SER A 457 45.35 17.89 -28.81
N GLN A 458 44.43 18.37 -29.65
CA GLN A 458 44.72 18.69 -31.05
C GLN A 458 43.85 19.84 -31.56
N CYS A 459 44.53 20.80 -32.19
CA CYS A 459 44.04 22.06 -32.71
C CYS A 459 43.17 21.91 -33.96
N LEU A 460 42.18 22.80 -34.11
CA LEU A 460 41.57 23.20 -35.38
C LEU A 460 41.42 24.75 -35.42
N PRO A 461 41.42 25.38 -36.61
CA PRO A 461 41.89 26.75 -36.85
C PRO A 461 40.82 27.85 -36.65
N PRO A 462 41.19 29.15 -36.65
CA PRO A 462 40.35 30.21 -36.13
C PRO A 462 39.35 30.73 -37.16
N LEU A 463 38.09 30.93 -36.73
CA LEU A 463 37.11 31.71 -37.47
C LEU A 463 36.92 33.09 -36.80
N ARG A 464 37.01 34.08 -37.68
CA ARG A 464 37.04 35.53 -37.51
C ARG A 464 36.07 36.11 -36.47
N SER A 465 36.61 37.11 -35.77
CA SER A 465 35.91 38.16 -35.03
C SER A 465 34.87 38.89 -35.89
N MET A 466 33.64 39.00 -35.38
CA MET A 466 32.76 40.12 -35.68
C MET A 466 32.45 40.84 -34.37
N SER A 467 32.90 42.09 -34.31
CA SER A 467 32.52 43.11 -33.34
C SER A 467 31.08 43.53 -33.58
N HIS A 468 30.28 43.58 -32.50
CA HIS A 468 29.18 44.54 -32.39
C HIS A 468 29.01 44.94 -30.92
N ASP A 469 29.47 46.16 -30.68
CA ASP A 469 28.83 47.27 -29.97
C ASP A 469 28.19 46.99 -28.59
N ASP A 470 28.91 47.50 -27.58
CA ASP A 470 28.45 47.79 -26.23
C ASP A 470 27.29 48.80 -26.26
N ASP A 471 26.09 48.33 -25.93
CA ASP A 471 25.09 49.13 -25.21
C ASP A 471 24.97 48.54 -23.80
N THR A 472 25.90 48.93 -22.92
CA THR A 472 25.90 48.55 -21.51
C THR A 472 24.91 49.44 -20.75
N ALA A 473 23.62 49.08 -20.81
CA ALA A 473 22.74 49.34 -19.68
C ALA A 473 23.34 48.61 -18.47
N SER A 474 23.78 49.38 -17.46
CA SER A 474 24.38 48.82 -16.25
C SER A 474 23.42 47.83 -15.60
N LYS A 475 23.74 46.53 -15.65
CA LYS A 475 22.97 45.47 -14.97
C LYS A 475 22.94 45.77 -13.47
N GLU A 476 21.75 45.79 -12.88
CA GLU A 476 21.56 46.01 -11.43
C GLU A 476 22.28 44.92 -10.61
N VAL A 477 22.96 45.32 -9.55
CA VAL A 477 23.73 44.43 -8.67
C VAL A 477 22.76 43.49 -7.94
N LYS A 478 22.89 42.17 -8.17
CA LYS A 478 22.06 41.16 -7.51
C LYS A 478 22.34 41.12 -6.00
N LEU A 479 21.32 40.83 -5.20
CA LEU A 479 21.37 40.84 -3.73
C LEU A 479 22.37 39.85 -3.11
N TRP A 480 22.73 38.79 -3.83
CA TRP A 480 23.78 37.83 -3.45
C TRP A 480 25.13 38.09 -4.14
N GLY A 481 25.21 39.14 -4.96
CA GLY A 481 26.32 39.46 -5.85
C GLY A 481 27.54 40.09 -5.17
N GLY A 482 27.46 40.52 -3.90
CA GLY A 482 28.55 41.24 -3.22
C GLY A 482 29.88 40.47 -3.08
N ARG A 483 29.89 39.16 -3.38
CA ARG A 483 31.07 38.30 -3.37
C ARG A 483 31.65 38.02 -4.77
N PHE A 484 30.89 38.28 -5.84
CA PHE A 484 31.24 37.83 -7.19
C PHE A 484 31.83 38.96 -8.01
N GLU A 485 32.98 38.70 -8.63
CA GLU A 485 33.70 39.67 -9.49
C GLU A 485 33.18 39.66 -10.94
N GLU A 486 32.48 38.59 -11.34
CA GLU A 486 31.92 38.40 -12.68
C GLU A 486 30.39 38.22 -12.64
N SER A 487 29.70 38.65 -13.71
CA SER A 487 28.26 38.45 -13.86
C SER A 487 27.91 37.02 -14.31
N VAL A 488 26.77 36.52 -13.87
CA VAL A 488 26.21 35.23 -14.34
C VAL A 488 25.93 35.29 -15.85
N THR A 489 26.23 34.22 -16.57
CA THR A 489 25.91 34.12 -18.01
C THR A 489 24.39 34.03 -18.23
N GLU A 490 23.89 34.60 -19.33
CA GLU A 490 22.45 34.58 -19.69
C GLU A 490 21.83 33.17 -19.68
N LYS A 491 22.59 32.16 -20.12
CA LYS A 491 22.13 30.76 -20.12
C LYS A 491 21.87 30.23 -18.71
N VAL A 492 22.73 30.59 -17.75
CA VAL A 492 22.56 30.20 -16.35
C VAL A 492 21.41 30.99 -15.73
N GLU A 493 21.27 32.29 -16.02
CA GLU A 493 20.14 33.09 -15.56
C GLU A 493 18.81 32.50 -16.02
N LYS A 494 18.68 32.19 -17.32
CA LYS A 494 17.46 31.58 -17.87
C LYS A 494 17.16 30.18 -17.31
N PHE A 495 18.17 29.42 -16.90
CA PHE A 495 17.99 28.09 -16.33
C PHE A 495 17.64 28.13 -14.84
N THR A 496 18.06 29.18 -14.13
CA THR A 496 17.90 29.28 -12.67
C THR A 496 16.77 30.20 -12.24
N GLU A 497 16.22 31.00 -13.15
CA GLU A 497 15.03 31.81 -12.89
C GLU A 497 13.84 30.94 -12.50
N SER A 498 13.04 31.43 -11.55
CA SER A 498 11.76 30.82 -11.18
C SER A 498 10.57 31.72 -11.41
N ILE A 499 10.76 32.99 -11.82
CA ILE A 499 9.68 33.95 -12.00
C ILE A 499 8.66 33.54 -13.05
N SER A 500 9.05 32.73 -14.05
CA SER A 500 8.14 32.17 -15.04
C SER A 500 7.02 31.33 -14.42
N PHE A 501 7.23 30.76 -13.23
CA PHE A 501 6.24 29.93 -12.52
C PHE A 501 5.92 30.38 -11.08
N ASP A 502 6.87 30.93 -10.32
CA ASP A 502 6.70 31.24 -8.90
C ASP A 502 6.00 32.57 -8.62
N LYS A 503 5.77 33.40 -9.64
CA LYS A 503 5.01 34.66 -9.52
C LYS A 503 3.62 34.48 -8.91
N VAL A 504 3.06 33.26 -8.96
CA VAL A 504 1.78 32.91 -8.32
C VAL A 504 1.83 33.00 -6.79
N LEU A 505 3.02 33.03 -6.19
CA LEU A 505 3.25 33.13 -4.74
C LEU A 505 3.25 34.58 -4.23
N TYR A 506 3.05 35.59 -5.09
CA TYR A 506 3.18 37.01 -4.69
C TYR A 506 2.30 37.39 -3.49
N LYS A 507 1.07 36.84 -3.41
CA LYS A 507 0.16 37.13 -2.29
C LYS A 507 0.73 36.63 -0.97
N GLN A 508 1.30 35.43 -0.99
CA GLN A 508 1.88 34.81 0.18
C GLN A 508 3.18 35.50 0.59
N ASP A 509 4.05 35.88 -0.37
CA ASP A 509 5.27 36.65 -0.08
C ASP A 509 4.96 38.03 0.54
N ILE A 510 3.99 38.75 -0.03
CA ILE A 510 3.54 40.04 0.49
C ILE A 510 2.96 39.88 1.90
N MET A 511 2.10 38.89 2.12
CA MET A 511 1.51 38.61 3.44
C MET A 511 2.59 38.25 4.47
N GLY A 512 3.53 37.37 4.12
CA GLY A 512 4.68 37.00 4.94
C GLY A 512 5.56 38.21 5.28
N SER A 513 5.83 39.06 4.29
CA SER A 513 6.59 40.29 4.44
C SER A 513 5.92 41.32 5.35
N LYS A 514 4.60 41.51 5.24
CA LYS A 514 3.83 42.39 6.13
C LYS A 514 3.87 41.89 7.59
N ALA A 515 3.72 40.59 7.81
CA ALA A 515 3.81 39.99 9.14
C ALA A 515 5.22 40.13 9.73
N HIS A 516 6.26 39.90 8.91
CA HIS A 516 7.65 40.03 9.33
C HIS A 516 8.02 41.46 9.69
N ALA A 517 7.67 42.45 8.86
CA ALA A 517 7.91 43.87 9.15
C ALA A 517 7.25 44.31 10.46
N SER A 518 6.02 43.87 10.70
CA SER A 518 5.28 44.16 11.93
C SER A 518 5.96 43.57 13.16
N MET A 519 6.49 42.35 13.06
CA MET A 519 7.27 41.72 14.13
C MET A 519 8.59 42.43 14.38
N LEU A 520 9.33 42.82 13.33
CA LEU A 520 10.58 43.55 13.47
C LEU A 520 10.39 44.87 14.22
N ALA A 521 9.31 45.60 13.92
CA ALA A 521 8.97 46.84 14.64
C ALA A 521 8.60 46.58 16.10
N HIS A 522 7.81 45.53 16.35
CA HIS A 522 7.44 45.13 17.71
C HIS A 522 8.66 44.78 18.58
N GLN A 523 9.69 44.18 17.99
CA GLN A 523 10.96 43.86 18.66
C GLN A 523 11.95 45.03 18.69
N GLY A 524 11.57 46.21 18.16
CA GLY A 524 12.42 47.41 18.12
C GLY A 524 13.59 47.32 17.14
N LEU A 525 13.56 46.36 16.19
CA LEU A 525 14.59 46.18 15.17
C LEU A 525 14.44 47.16 14.00
N ILE A 526 13.22 47.67 13.78
CA ILE A 526 12.93 48.79 12.86
C ILE A 526 11.97 49.78 13.54
N THR A 527 11.86 51.01 13.03
CA THR A 527 10.91 51.98 13.58
C THR A 527 9.49 51.71 13.10
N ASP A 528 8.48 52.18 13.84
CA ASP A 528 7.08 52.12 13.38
C ASP A 528 6.87 52.84 12.04
N SER A 529 7.59 53.94 11.82
CA SER A 529 7.55 54.67 10.54
C SER A 529 8.13 53.85 9.39
N ASP A 530 9.20 53.06 9.62
CA ASP A 530 9.75 52.15 8.62
C ASP A 530 8.71 51.07 8.28
N LYS A 531 8.12 50.45 9.31
CA LYS A 531 7.06 49.43 9.17
C LYS A 531 5.86 49.97 8.37
N ASP A 532 5.32 51.13 8.74
CA ASP A 532 4.16 51.73 8.05
C ASP A 532 4.46 52.11 6.59
N SER A 533 5.73 52.41 6.28
CA SER A 533 6.17 52.65 4.91
C SER A 533 6.28 51.33 4.12
N ILE A 534 6.81 50.28 4.73
CA ILE A 534 6.88 48.93 4.15
C ILE A 534 5.47 48.39 3.86
N LEU A 535 4.55 48.46 4.83
CA LEU A 535 3.19 47.92 4.66
C LEU A 535 2.46 48.60 3.49
N ARG A 536 2.49 49.94 3.44
CA ARG A 536 1.88 50.70 2.34
C ARG A 536 2.54 50.41 0.99
N GLY A 537 3.86 50.32 0.95
CA GLY A 537 4.57 49.98 -0.28
C GLY A 537 4.20 48.58 -0.79
N LEU A 538 4.07 47.60 0.11
CA LEU A 538 3.61 46.26 -0.23
C LEU A 538 2.14 46.23 -0.69
N ASP A 539 1.24 47.01 -0.06
CA ASP A 539 -0.15 47.18 -0.54
C ASP A 539 -0.20 47.79 -1.95
N ASP A 540 0.67 48.75 -2.26
CA ASP A 540 0.75 49.39 -3.56
C ASP A 540 1.26 48.42 -4.64
N ILE A 541 2.24 47.58 -4.30
CA ILE A 541 2.75 46.53 -5.19
C ILE A 541 1.67 45.47 -5.43
N GLU A 542 0.99 45.01 -4.39
CA GLU A 542 -0.10 44.04 -4.50
C GLU A 542 -1.20 44.53 -5.45
N ARG A 543 -1.63 45.79 -5.30
CA ARG A 543 -2.61 46.42 -6.20
C ARG A 543 -2.13 46.54 -7.64
N GLN A 544 -0.84 46.78 -7.87
CA GLN A 544 -0.27 46.83 -9.22
C GLN A 544 -0.24 45.44 -9.87
N ILE A 545 0.09 44.39 -9.11
CA ILE A 545 0.07 43.01 -9.60
C ILE A 545 -1.36 42.59 -9.95
N GLU A 546 -2.34 42.86 -9.06
CA GLU A 546 -3.74 42.53 -9.30
C GLU A 546 -4.39 43.30 -10.46
N ALA A 547 -3.84 44.47 -10.80
CA ALA A 547 -4.27 45.28 -11.93
C ALA A 547 -3.53 44.96 -13.24
N ASP A 548 -2.69 43.92 -13.27
CA ASP A 548 -1.80 43.56 -14.39
C ASP A 548 -0.88 44.72 -14.85
N LYS A 549 -0.50 45.60 -13.92
CA LYS A 549 0.39 46.76 -14.16
C LYS A 549 1.81 46.57 -13.67
N PHE A 550 2.05 45.53 -12.86
CA PHE A 550 3.38 45.22 -12.35
C PHE A 550 4.24 44.54 -13.43
N GLU A 551 5.42 45.10 -13.70
CA GLU A 551 6.37 44.55 -14.66
C GLU A 551 7.26 43.50 -14.00
N TRP A 552 7.01 42.23 -14.29
CA TRP A 552 7.86 41.12 -13.86
C TRP A 552 9.12 41.07 -14.73
N ARG A 553 10.29 41.12 -14.09
CA ARG A 553 11.58 41.06 -14.80
C ARG A 553 12.27 39.72 -14.55
N THR A 554 12.75 39.08 -15.60
CA THR A 554 13.45 37.79 -15.53
C THR A 554 14.89 37.90 -15.05
N ASP A 555 15.51 39.08 -15.17
CA ASP A 555 16.82 39.36 -14.56
C ASP A 555 16.74 39.49 -13.03
N ARG A 556 15.53 39.71 -12.50
CA ARG A 556 15.15 39.52 -11.10
C ARG A 556 14.65 38.08 -10.94
N GLU A 557 15.59 37.19 -10.63
CA GLU A 557 15.53 35.72 -10.61
C GLU A 557 14.18 35.09 -10.18
N ASP A 558 13.55 35.60 -9.12
CA ASP A 558 12.38 35.01 -8.47
C ASP A 558 11.33 36.08 -8.07
N VAL A 559 10.16 35.63 -7.62
CA VAL A 559 9.09 36.51 -7.08
C VAL A 559 9.59 37.42 -5.95
N HIS A 560 10.49 36.92 -5.09
CA HIS A 560 11.00 37.64 -3.92
C HIS A 560 11.87 38.84 -4.33
N MET A 561 12.76 38.65 -5.30
CA MET A 561 13.64 39.69 -5.85
C MET A 561 12.84 40.76 -6.59
N ASN A 562 11.81 40.36 -7.34
CA ASN A 562 10.93 41.30 -8.02
C ASN A 562 10.22 42.22 -7.03
N ILE A 563 9.61 41.65 -5.97
CA ILE A 563 8.88 42.41 -4.95
C ILE A 563 9.84 43.27 -4.11
N GLU A 564 10.97 42.72 -3.68
CA GLU A 564 11.96 43.45 -2.87
C GLU A 564 12.56 44.64 -3.62
N ALA A 565 12.89 44.47 -4.90
CA ALA A 565 13.42 45.54 -5.71
C ALA A 565 12.35 46.62 -5.99
N ALA A 566 11.13 46.23 -6.35
CA ALA A 566 10.03 47.18 -6.51
C ALA A 566 9.71 47.95 -5.21
N LEU A 567 9.80 47.27 -4.05
CA LEU A 567 9.63 47.93 -2.76
C LEU A 567 10.74 48.93 -2.50
N THR A 568 12.00 48.57 -2.80
CA THR A 568 13.15 49.47 -2.65
C THR A 568 13.03 50.68 -3.57
N ASP A 569 12.62 50.49 -4.81
CA ASP A 569 12.39 51.56 -5.80
C ASP A 569 11.29 52.52 -5.31
N LEU A 570 10.28 52.00 -4.61
CA LEU A 570 9.13 52.77 -4.13
C LEU A 570 9.38 53.55 -2.83
N ILE A 571 10.07 52.95 -1.84
CA ILE A 571 10.19 53.53 -0.49
C ILE A 571 11.63 53.76 -0.01
N GLY A 572 12.64 53.30 -0.74
CA GLY A 572 14.06 53.49 -0.42
C GLY A 572 14.55 52.67 0.78
N GLU A 573 15.36 53.31 1.64
CA GLU A 573 16.07 52.65 2.75
C GLU A 573 15.22 51.78 3.70
N PRO A 574 13.97 52.15 4.07
CA PRO A 574 13.11 51.27 4.87
C PRO A 574 12.95 49.86 4.28
N ALA A 575 12.86 49.73 2.95
CA ALA A 575 12.71 48.42 2.29
C ALA A 575 13.88 47.48 2.59
N LYS A 576 15.10 48.02 2.62
CA LYS A 576 16.33 47.24 2.86
C LYS A 576 16.38 46.63 4.27
N LYS A 577 15.65 47.20 5.23
CA LYS A 577 15.55 46.69 6.60
C LYS A 577 14.68 45.43 6.69
N LEU A 578 13.80 45.18 5.73
CA LEU A 578 12.84 44.07 5.73
C LEU A 578 13.52 42.69 5.75
N HIS A 579 14.71 42.57 5.18
CA HIS A 579 15.45 41.30 5.15
C HIS A 579 16.12 40.94 6.49
N THR A 580 16.07 41.83 7.49
CA THR A 580 16.63 41.58 8.82
C THR A 580 16.04 40.31 9.44
N ALA A 581 16.89 39.39 9.92
CA ALA A 581 16.49 38.10 10.51
C ALA A 581 15.63 37.21 9.60
N ARG A 582 15.82 37.27 8.29
CA ARG A 582 15.12 36.45 7.28
C ARG A 582 16.12 35.90 6.27
N SER A 583 15.76 34.81 5.59
CA SER A 583 16.48 34.25 4.46
C SER A 583 15.49 33.93 3.34
N ARG A 584 15.99 33.69 2.12
CA ARG A 584 15.14 33.12 1.06
C ARG A 584 14.60 31.74 1.46
N ASN A 585 15.39 30.95 2.20
CA ASN A 585 15.04 29.56 2.53
C ASN A 585 13.78 29.45 3.41
N ASP A 586 13.68 30.23 4.47
CA ASP A 586 12.50 30.25 5.34
C ASP A 586 11.35 31.08 4.75
N GLN A 587 11.66 32.12 3.96
CA GLN A 587 10.67 32.89 3.21
C GLN A 587 9.92 32.00 2.20
N VAL A 588 10.62 31.35 1.26
CA VAL A 588 9.97 30.52 0.24
C VAL A 588 9.22 29.32 0.85
N ALA A 589 9.74 28.73 1.93
CA ALA A 589 9.04 27.67 2.64
C ALA A 589 7.75 28.16 3.31
N THR A 590 7.74 29.42 3.79
CA THR A 590 6.55 30.05 4.36
C THR A 590 5.51 30.29 3.27
N ASP A 591 5.93 30.89 2.16
CA ASP A 591 5.03 31.25 1.07
C ASP A 591 4.38 30.01 0.47
N PHE A 592 5.17 28.96 0.27
CA PHE A 592 4.69 27.73 -0.35
C PHE A 592 3.69 26.99 0.56
N ARG A 593 3.92 26.98 1.88
CA ARG A 593 2.94 26.40 2.83
C ARG A 593 1.63 27.18 2.86
N LEU A 594 1.70 28.51 2.84
CA LEU A 594 0.50 29.36 2.78
C LEU A 594 -0.28 29.11 1.49
N TRP A 595 0.42 29.02 0.36
CA TRP A 595 -0.20 28.74 -0.93
C TRP A 595 -0.85 27.35 -0.94
N CYS A 596 -0.16 26.34 -0.43
CA CYS A 596 -0.70 24.99 -0.31
C CYS A 596 -1.95 24.95 0.58
N ARG A 597 -1.95 25.69 1.70
CA ARG A 597 -3.12 25.80 2.58
C ARG A 597 -4.34 26.34 1.86
N ASP A 598 -4.17 27.43 1.12
CA ASP A 598 -5.26 28.10 0.39
C ASP A 598 -5.76 27.22 -0.77
N ALA A 599 -4.85 26.52 -1.45
CA ALA A 599 -5.16 25.56 -2.50
C ALA A 599 -5.98 24.37 -1.95
N ILE A 600 -5.60 23.82 -0.80
CA ILE A 600 -6.34 22.75 -0.14
C ILE A 600 -7.76 23.19 0.22
N ASP A 601 -7.91 24.37 0.82
CA ASP A 601 -9.23 24.90 1.20
C ASP A 601 -10.14 25.04 -0.04
N THR A 602 -9.58 25.48 -1.16
CA THR A 602 -10.28 25.57 -2.45
C THR A 602 -10.66 24.20 -3.02
N ILE A 603 -9.75 23.21 -2.98
CA ILE A 603 -10.03 21.84 -3.45
C ILE A 603 -11.16 21.20 -2.64
N ILE A 604 -11.16 21.36 -1.31
CA ILE A 604 -12.21 20.81 -0.45
C ILE A 604 -13.58 21.38 -0.87
N ILE A 605 -13.68 22.70 -1.13
CA ILE A 605 -14.91 23.33 -1.61
C ILE A 605 -15.37 22.70 -2.93
N LYS A 606 -14.45 22.53 -3.89
CA LYS A 606 -14.77 21.90 -5.20
C LYS A 606 -15.24 20.46 -5.04
N ILE A 607 -14.59 19.68 -4.16
CA ILE A 607 -15.02 18.32 -3.82
C ILE A 607 -16.46 18.34 -3.28
N ARG A 608 -16.80 19.27 -2.38
CA ARG A 608 -18.18 19.40 -1.87
C ARG A 608 -19.18 19.69 -2.97
N ASN A 609 -18.81 20.52 -3.96
CA ASN A 609 -19.68 20.82 -5.09
C ASN A 609 -19.93 19.58 -5.96
N LEU A 610 -18.89 18.80 -6.28
CA LEU A 610 -19.04 17.54 -7.01
C LEU A 610 -19.90 16.53 -6.23
N GLN A 611 -19.68 16.40 -4.92
CA GLN A 611 -20.52 15.53 -4.08
C GLN A 611 -21.99 15.94 -4.14
N ARG A 612 -22.31 17.25 -4.07
CA ARG A 612 -23.70 17.73 -4.21
C ARG A 612 -24.27 17.37 -5.57
N ALA A 613 -23.53 17.62 -6.65
CA ALA A 613 -23.98 17.30 -8.01
C ALA A 613 -24.30 15.80 -8.18
N LEU A 614 -23.48 14.91 -7.62
CA LEU A 614 -23.72 13.46 -7.65
C LEU A 614 -24.94 13.04 -6.81
N VAL A 615 -25.15 13.65 -5.64
CA VAL A 615 -26.32 13.37 -4.79
C VAL A 615 -27.60 13.89 -5.45
N GLU A 616 -27.57 15.09 -6.03
CA GLU A 616 -28.71 15.64 -6.79
C GLU A 616 -29.04 14.78 -8.01
N LEU A 617 -28.02 14.27 -8.72
CA LEU A 617 -28.22 13.30 -9.80
C LEU A 617 -28.85 12.00 -9.29
N ALA A 618 -28.45 11.52 -8.11
CA ALA A 618 -29.03 10.35 -7.48
C ALA A 618 -30.50 10.57 -7.07
N LEU A 619 -30.83 11.73 -6.49
CA LEU A 619 -32.21 12.10 -6.12
C LEU A 619 -33.14 12.19 -7.35
N LYS A 620 -32.63 12.66 -8.50
CA LYS A 620 -33.39 12.65 -9.75
C LYS A 620 -33.71 11.24 -10.28
N ASN A 621 -33.02 10.21 -9.79
CA ASN A 621 -33.11 8.83 -10.30
C ASN A 621 -33.32 7.80 -9.17
N GLU A 622 -34.02 8.15 -8.09
CA GLU A 622 -34.11 7.34 -6.86
C GLU A 622 -34.54 5.87 -7.06
N ALA A 623 -35.46 5.64 -7.99
CA ALA A 623 -36.03 4.32 -8.25
C ALA A 623 -35.35 3.56 -9.40
N LEU A 624 -34.37 4.15 -10.08
CA LEU A 624 -33.78 3.54 -11.27
C LEU A 624 -32.86 2.38 -10.88
N ILE A 625 -33.20 1.18 -11.34
CA ILE A 625 -32.39 -0.03 -11.15
C ILE A 625 -31.47 -0.22 -12.37
N VAL A 626 -30.18 -0.43 -12.12
CA VAL A 626 -29.14 -0.72 -13.11
C VAL A 626 -28.49 -2.08 -12.83
N PRO A 627 -27.88 -2.74 -13.84
CA PRO A 627 -27.05 -3.91 -13.58
C PRO A 627 -25.82 -3.49 -12.76
N GLY A 628 -25.54 -4.17 -11.66
CA GLY A 628 -24.27 -4.08 -10.94
C GLY A 628 -23.23 -4.97 -11.61
N TYR A 629 -21.98 -4.50 -11.67
CA TYR A 629 -20.90 -5.17 -12.38
C TYR A 629 -19.76 -5.62 -11.47
N THR A 630 -19.24 -6.81 -11.75
CA THR A 630 -17.95 -7.29 -11.25
C THR A 630 -17.21 -7.93 -12.41
N HIS A 631 -15.94 -7.58 -12.64
CA HIS A 631 -15.20 -7.99 -13.85
C HIS A 631 -15.88 -7.56 -15.17
N LEU A 632 -16.63 -6.45 -15.12
CA LEU A 632 -17.51 -5.98 -16.21
C LEU A 632 -18.56 -7.03 -16.65
N GLN A 633 -18.80 -8.05 -15.83
CA GLN A 633 -19.90 -9.00 -15.96
C GLN A 633 -21.05 -8.57 -15.07
N ARG A 634 -22.28 -8.72 -15.56
CA ARG A 634 -23.49 -8.42 -14.78
C ARG A 634 -23.57 -9.40 -13.61
N ALA A 635 -23.71 -8.87 -12.41
CA ALA A 635 -23.72 -9.64 -11.17
C ALA A 635 -25.11 -9.63 -10.51
N GLN A 636 -25.54 -8.48 -10.00
CA GLN A 636 -26.78 -8.30 -9.25
C GLN A 636 -27.44 -6.98 -9.65
N PRO A 637 -28.77 -6.84 -9.56
CA PRO A 637 -29.39 -5.55 -9.79
C PRO A 637 -29.12 -4.62 -8.61
N VAL A 638 -28.82 -3.36 -8.90
CA VAL A 638 -28.57 -2.31 -7.89
C VAL A 638 -29.32 -1.03 -8.26
N LEU A 639 -29.60 -0.19 -7.27
CA LEU A 639 -30.12 1.15 -7.50
C LEU A 639 -29.01 2.05 -8.03
N LEU A 640 -29.27 2.79 -9.10
CA LEU A 640 -28.35 3.79 -9.63
C LEU A 640 -27.86 4.79 -8.56
N PRO A 641 -28.74 5.32 -7.67
CA PRO A 641 -28.28 6.12 -6.53
C PRO A 641 -27.19 5.46 -5.69
N HIS A 642 -27.26 4.13 -5.49
CA HIS A 642 -26.25 3.40 -4.73
C HIS A 642 -24.87 3.41 -5.43
N VAL A 643 -24.87 3.32 -6.75
CA VAL A 643 -23.64 3.44 -7.56
C VAL A 643 -23.08 4.86 -7.49
N LEU A 644 -23.91 5.88 -7.66
CA LEU A 644 -23.47 7.29 -7.60
C LEU A 644 -22.91 7.66 -6.22
N LEU A 645 -23.56 7.20 -5.15
CA LEU A 645 -23.11 7.44 -3.77
C LEU A 645 -21.75 6.78 -3.47
N THR A 646 -21.34 5.76 -4.22
CA THR A 646 -19.99 5.17 -4.09
C THR A 646 -18.90 6.23 -4.35
N PHE A 647 -19.11 7.12 -5.32
CA PHE A 647 -18.17 8.19 -5.63
C PHE A 647 -18.23 9.33 -4.61
N VAL A 648 -19.42 9.62 -4.06
CA VAL A 648 -19.58 10.58 -2.95
C VAL A 648 -18.77 10.15 -1.72
N GLU A 649 -18.82 8.86 -1.38
CA GLU A 649 -18.04 8.27 -0.28
C GLU A 649 -16.52 8.29 -0.55
N GLN A 650 -16.09 8.06 -1.80
CA GLN A 650 -14.69 8.19 -2.21
C GLN A 650 -14.16 9.61 -2.00
N LEU A 651 -14.91 10.58 -2.52
CA LEU A 651 -14.62 12.01 -2.40
C LEU A 651 -14.62 12.51 -0.95
N GLU A 652 -15.47 11.94 -0.08
CA GLU A 652 -15.46 12.27 1.34
C GLU A 652 -14.13 11.89 2.01
N ARG A 653 -13.61 10.70 1.68
CA ARG A 653 -12.32 10.27 2.21
C ARG A 653 -11.19 11.14 1.67
N ASP A 654 -11.30 11.62 0.42
CA ASP A 654 -10.32 12.54 -0.14
C ASP A 654 -10.36 13.89 0.58
N ALA A 655 -11.55 14.47 0.79
CA ALA A 655 -11.71 15.68 1.59
C ALA A 655 -11.14 15.52 3.02
N GLY A 656 -11.34 14.36 3.66
CA GLY A 656 -10.74 14.05 4.95
C GLY A 656 -9.20 14.05 4.91
N ARG A 657 -8.59 13.46 3.87
CA ARG A 657 -7.13 13.49 3.70
C ARG A 657 -6.59 14.90 3.47
N TYR A 658 -7.30 15.73 2.72
CA TYR A 658 -6.94 17.15 2.57
C TYR A 658 -6.98 17.88 3.91
N VAL A 659 -7.99 17.65 4.75
CA VAL A 659 -8.07 18.22 6.10
C VAL A 659 -6.88 17.77 6.96
N ASP A 660 -6.53 16.49 6.92
CA ASP A 660 -5.40 15.96 7.68
C ASP A 660 -4.04 16.54 7.20
N CYS A 661 -3.85 16.64 5.87
CA CYS A 661 -2.68 17.25 5.25
C CYS A 661 -2.56 18.73 5.63
N ARG A 662 -3.68 19.47 5.57
CA ARG A 662 -3.76 20.87 5.99
C ARG A 662 -3.35 21.06 7.45
N ALA A 663 -3.72 20.13 8.34
CA ALA A 663 -3.34 20.23 9.75
C ALA A 663 -1.82 20.11 9.95
N ARG A 664 -1.15 19.20 9.22
CA ARG A 664 0.30 19.00 9.31
C ARG A 664 1.11 20.09 8.61
N LEU A 665 0.64 20.61 7.47
CA LEU A 665 1.35 21.67 6.76
C LEU A 665 1.34 23.01 7.49
N ASN A 666 0.36 23.25 8.38
CA ASN A 666 0.08 24.55 9.00
C ASN A 666 1.00 24.87 10.21
N PHE A 667 2.31 24.71 10.03
CA PHE A 667 3.35 25.18 10.96
C PHE A 667 4.31 26.14 10.23
N SER A 668 4.70 27.23 10.89
CA SER A 668 5.42 28.34 10.26
C SER A 668 6.95 28.10 10.23
N PRO A 669 7.60 28.12 9.07
CA PRO A 669 9.06 28.06 9.00
C PRO A 669 9.72 29.44 9.20
N LEU A 670 8.98 30.55 9.02
CA LEU A 670 9.50 31.92 9.11
C LEU A 670 10.28 32.17 10.41
N GLY A 671 11.47 32.77 10.27
CA GLY A 671 12.42 33.01 11.36
C GLY A 671 13.41 31.87 11.59
N ALA A 672 13.39 30.81 10.77
CA ALA A 672 14.45 29.81 10.72
C ALA A 672 15.71 30.30 9.97
N CYS A 673 15.60 31.44 9.28
CA CYS A 673 16.63 32.04 8.45
C CYS A 673 17.20 31.01 7.47
N ALA A 674 18.53 30.97 7.27
CA ALA A 674 19.12 30.07 6.28
C ALA A 674 19.07 28.59 6.69
N LEU A 675 19.26 28.29 7.99
CA LEU A 675 19.20 26.94 8.57
C LEU A 675 19.31 26.91 10.11
N ALA A 676 19.93 27.93 10.73
CA ALA A 676 20.31 27.92 12.15
C ALA A 676 19.45 28.85 13.03
N GLY A 677 18.45 29.53 12.46
CA GLY A 677 17.76 30.64 13.10
C GLY A 677 18.59 31.92 13.10
N THR A 678 18.30 32.82 14.05
CA THR A 678 18.94 34.13 14.19
C THR A 678 19.37 34.38 15.64
N GLY A 679 20.43 35.19 15.83
CA GLY A 679 20.82 35.73 17.13
C GLY A 679 20.04 36.99 17.54
N LEU A 680 19.18 37.51 16.67
CA LEU A 680 18.32 38.66 16.95
C LEU A 680 17.05 38.21 17.70
N PRO A 681 16.50 39.04 18.61
CA PRO A 681 15.35 38.67 19.42
C PRO A 681 14.03 38.75 18.64
N ILE A 682 13.85 37.89 17.63
CA ILE A 682 12.59 37.81 16.87
C ILE A 682 11.51 37.02 17.62
N ASP A 683 10.24 37.33 17.36
CA ASP A 683 9.10 36.55 17.86
C ASP A 683 8.44 35.75 16.72
N ARG A 684 8.78 34.46 16.65
CA ARG A 684 8.21 33.53 15.66
C ARG A 684 6.77 33.13 15.96
N PHE A 685 6.30 33.27 17.20
CA PHE A 685 4.89 33.02 17.53
C PHE A 685 4.03 34.19 17.04
N MET A 686 4.52 35.43 17.15
CA MET A 686 3.82 36.61 16.61
C MET A 686 3.58 36.48 15.10
N THR A 687 4.61 36.13 14.32
CA THR A 687 4.47 35.95 12.87
C THR A 687 3.60 34.74 12.51
N ALA A 688 3.79 33.61 13.20
CA ALA A 688 2.95 32.42 12.99
C ALA A 688 1.46 32.72 13.22
N ASN A 689 1.13 33.41 14.32
CA ASN A 689 -0.24 33.82 14.63
C ASN A 689 -0.81 34.79 13.60
N ALA A 690 -0.03 35.79 13.19
CA ALA A 690 -0.47 36.77 12.18
C ALA A 690 -0.79 36.13 10.82
N LEU A 691 -0.08 35.05 10.47
CA LEU A 691 -0.24 34.30 9.22
C LEU A 691 -1.24 33.13 9.32
N GLY A 692 -1.85 32.92 10.49
CA GLY A 692 -2.81 31.83 10.74
C GLY A 692 -2.19 30.43 10.81
N PHE A 693 -0.88 30.33 11.05
CA PHE A 693 -0.23 29.06 11.37
C PHE A 693 -0.59 28.62 12.79
N THR A 694 -0.46 27.31 13.05
CA THR A 694 -0.74 26.73 14.37
C THR A 694 0.34 27.15 15.38
N GLU A 695 1.60 26.93 15.01
CA GLU A 695 2.80 27.27 15.78
C GLU A 695 3.99 27.43 14.82
N PRO A 696 5.11 28.05 15.24
CA PRO A 696 6.37 27.94 14.52
C PRO A 696 6.92 26.51 14.52
N MET A 697 7.58 26.12 13.43
CA MET A 697 8.32 24.86 13.34
C MET A 697 9.44 24.84 14.38
N ARG A 698 9.64 23.69 15.02
CA ARG A 698 10.48 23.57 16.24
C ARG A 698 11.98 23.53 15.94
N ASN A 699 12.38 23.12 14.74
CA ASN A 699 13.78 22.99 14.34
C ASN A 699 14.02 23.79 13.06
N SER A 700 15.06 24.62 13.04
CA SER A 700 15.35 25.52 11.92
C SER A 700 15.92 24.81 10.70
N ILE A 701 16.68 23.72 10.89
CA ILE A 701 17.19 22.91 9.78
C ILE A 701 16.02 22.24 9.07
N ASP A 702 15.15 21.60 9.86
CA ASP A 702 13.91 21.01 9.37
C ASP A 702 13.01 22.03 8.66
N ALA A 703 12.82 23.21 9.26
CA ALA A 703 11.97 24.26 8.70
C ALA A 703 12.35 24.69 7.27
N VAL A 704 13.64 24.67 6.93
CA VAL A 704 14.12 25.06 5.60
C VAL A 704 14.30 23.89 4.63
N SER A 705 14.37 22.65 5.15
CA SER A 705 14.57 21.44 4.35
C SER A 705 13.32 20.59 4.15
N ASP A 706 12.26 20.79 4.94
CA ASP A 706 11.05 19.96 4.89
C ASP A 706 10.27 20.15 3.58
N ARG A 707 9.93 19.03 2.94
CA ARG A 707 9.02 18.93 1.78
C ARG A 707 7.96 17.84 1.94
N ASP A 708 7.80 17.28 3.13
CA ASP A 708 6.78 16.27 3.41
C ASP A 708 5.38 16.81 3.15
N PHE A 709 5.14 18.09 3.43
CA PHE A 709 3.85 18.73 3.13
C PHE A 709 3.52 18.75 1.62
N VAL A 710 4.54 18.85 0.76
CA VAL A 710 4.37 18.81 -0.71
C VAL A 710 4.07 17.38 -1.14
N LEU A 711 4.84 16.41 -0.64
CA LEU A 711 4.65 14.99 -0.94
C LEU A 711 3.26 14.50 -0.52
N GLU A 712 2.83 14.89 0.68
CA GLU A 712 1.52 14.51 1.21
C GLU A 712 0.37 15.14 0.41
N PHE A 713 0.51 16.40 0.00
CA PHE A 713 -0.49 17.08 -0.83
C PHE A 713 -0.55 16.44 -2.24
N LEU A 714 0.59 16.22 -2.89
CA LEU A 714 0.66 15.53 -4.19
C LEU A 714 0.09 14.10 -4.12
N TYR A 715 0.32 13.38 -3.01
CA TYR A 715 -0.31 12.09 -2.76
C TYR A 715 -1.83 12.20 -2.66
N THR A 716 -2.32 13.21 -1.95
CA THR A 716 -3.76 13.44 -1.80
C THR A 716 -4.41 13.81 -3.14
N ASN A 717 -3.75 14.64 -3.96
CA ASN A 717 -4.14 14.93 -5.34
C ASN A 717 -4.18 13.64 -6.19
N SER A 718 -3.13 12.82 -6.11
CA SER A 718 -3.03 11.56 -6.86
C SER A 718 -4.15 10.58 -6.50
N ASN A 719 -4.48 10.44 -5.21
CA ASN A 719 -5.57 9.57 -4.80
C ASN A 719 -6.93 10.08 -5.27
N THR A 720 -7.16 11.40 -5.20
CA THR A 720 -8.36 12.04 -5.75
C THR A 720 -8.47 11.81 -7.25
N ALA A 721 -7.37 11.96 -7.99
CA ALA A 721 -7.31 11.74 -9.42
C ALA A 721 -7.64 10.29 -9.82
N ILE A 722 -7.23 9.30 -9.01
CA ILE A 722 -7.58 7.88 -9.20
C ILE A 722 -9.08 7.65 -8.99
N HIS A 723 -9.71 8.27 -7.99
CA HIS A 723 -11.16 8.14 -7.82
C HIS A 723 -11.93 8.78 -8.98
N LEU A 724 -11.49 9.95 -9.45
CA LEU A 724 -12.09 10.63 -10.60
C LEU A 724 -11.87 9.85 -11.91
N SER A 725 -10.73 9.19 -12.09
CA SER A 725 -10.51 8.35 -13.29
C SER A 725 -11.43 7.13 -13.32
N ARG A 726 -11.76 6.55 -12.16
CA ARG A 726 -12.77 5.48 -12.05
C ARG A 726 -14.18 5.96 -12.39
N LEU A 727 -14.55 7.17 -11.95
CA LEU A 727 -15.80 7.80 -12.36
C LEU A 727 -15.81 8.02 -13.88
N GLY A 728 -14.70 8.51 -14.43
CA GLY A 728 -14.52 8.68 -15.87
C GLY A 728 -14.66 7.39 -16.65
N GLU A 729 -14.05 6.29 -16.19
CA GLU A 729 -14.19 4.96 -16.81
C GLU A 729 -15.66 4.51 -16.88
N GLU A 730 -16.39 4.59 -15.75
CA GLU A 730 -17.79 4.17 -15.66
C GLU A 730 -18.66 4.97 -16.64
N TRP A 731 -18.46 6.28 -16.68
CA TRP A 731 -19.23 7.21 -17.52
C TRP A 731 -18.90 7.09 -19.01
N VAL A 732 -17.63 6.88 -19.36
CA VAL A 732 -17.24 6.60 -20.74
C VAL A 732 -17.86 5.29 -21.22
N LEU A 733 -17.81 4.24 -20.40
CA LEU A 733 -18.44 2.95 -20.71
C LEU A 733 -19.96 3.08 -20.87
N TRP A 734 -20.64 3.77 -19.96
CA TRP A 734 -22.10 3.90 -20.00
C TRP A 734 -22.61 4.78 -21.13
N ALA A 735 -21.79 5.71 -21.63
CA ALA A 735 -22.09 6.54 -22.79
C ALA A 735 -21.82 5.83 -24.14
N SER A 736 -21.14 4.68 -24.14
CA SER A 736 -20.88 3.90 -25.36
C SER A 736 -22.18 3.45 -26.05
N GLU A 737 -22.11 3.19 -27.35
CA GLU A 737 -23.28 2.64 -28.06
C GLU A 737 -23.59 1.21 -27.62
N GLU A 738 -22.64 0.44 -27.07
CA GLU A 738 -22.90 -0.92 -26.61
C GLU A 738 -23.73 -0.93 -25.32
N PHE A 739 -23.37 -0.08 -24.34
CA PHE A 739 -24.13 0.08 -23.10
C PHE A 739 -25.35 0.98 -23.32
N GLY A 740 -25.12 2.20 -23.76
CA GLY A 740 -26.11 3.25 -23.97
C GLY A 740 -26.95 3.58 -22.73
N PHE A 741 -26.39 3.38 -21.54
CA PHE A 741 -27.10 3.62 -20.27
C PHE A 741 -27.20 5.10 -19.94
N MET A 742 -26.24 5.89 -20.41
CA MET A 742 -26.15 7.31 -20.13
C MET A 742 -26.01 8.09 -21.43
N THR A 743 -26.60 9.29 -21.47
CA THR A 743 -26.45 10.21 -22.59
C THR A 743 -25.98 11.56 -22.06
N PRO A 744 -24.76 12.00 -22.41
CA PRO A 744 -24.31 13.34 -22.08
C PRO A 744 -25.03 14.40 -22.94
N SER A 745 -25.25 15.58 -22.37
CA SER A 745 -25.76 16.74 -23.11
C SER A 745 -24.72 17.25 -24.11
N ASP A 746 -25.16 18.10 -25.05
CA ASP A 746 -24.25 18.70 -26.04
C ASP A 746 -23.23 19.64 -25.40
N SER A 747 -23.54 20.26 -24.26
CA SER A 747 -22.63 21.19 -23.57
C SER A 747 -21.43 20.50 -22.91
N VAL A 748 -21.53 19.19 -22.65
CA VAL A 748 -20.48 18.39 -22.02
C VAL A 748 -19.99 17.25 -22.93
N SER A 749 -20.29 17.33 -24.24
CA SER A 749 -19.86 16.36 -25.25
C SER A 749 -19.17 17.07 -26.41
N THR A 750 -18.34 16.33 -27.15
CA THR A 750 -17.98 16.71 -28.52
C THR A 750 -18.73 15.83 -29.51
N GLY A 751 -19.04 16.40 -30.68
CA GLY A 751 -19.74 15.70 -31.76
C GLY A 751 -18.83 15.43 -32.96
N SER A 752 -19.23 14.50 -33.83
CA SER A 752 -18.64 14.36 -35.16
C SER A 752 -19.39 15.23 -36.16
N SER A 753 -18.67 15.96 -37.02
CA SER A 753 -19.27 16.68 -38.15
C SER A 753 -19.90 15.77 -39.21
N ILE A 754 -19.61 14.46 -39.17
CA ILE A 754 -20.09 13.45 -40.13
C ILE A 754 -21.23 12.59 -39.52
N MET A 755 -21.16 12.30 -38.21
CA MET A 755 -22.11 11.40 -37.53
C MET A 755 -22.85 12.16 -36.41
N PRO A 756 -24.05 12.70 -36.68
CA PRO A 756 -24.76 13.59 -35.77
C PRO A 756 -25.24 12.91 -34.47
N GLN A 757 -25.38 11.59 -34.46
CA GLN A 757 -25.75 10.81 -33.27
C GLN A 757 -24.59 10.55 -32.31
N LYS A 758 -23.33 10.68 -32.78
CA LYS A 758 -22.14 10.32 -32.01
C LYS A 758 -21.78 11.46 -31.05
N LYS A 759 -22.00 11.23 -29.75
CA LYS A 759 -21.55 12.11 -28.67
C LYS A 759 -20.38 11.47 -27.92
N ASN A 760 -19.26 12.17 -27.85
CA ASN A 760 -18.09 11.67 -27.17
C ASN A 760 -18.00 12.27 -25.76
N PRO A 761 -17.83 11.44 -24.71
CA PRO A 761 -17.60 11.89 -23.35
C PRO A 761 -16.16 12.39 -23.14
N ASP A 762 -15.61 13.19 -24.08
CA ASP A 762 -14.24 13.70 -24.08
C ASP A 762 -13.81 14.30 -22.72
N PRO A 763 -14.65 15.08 -22.01
CA PRO A 763 -14.25 15.61 -20.72
C PRO A 763 -13.88 14.51 -19.71
N MET A 764 -14.62 13.40 -19.70
CA MET A 764 -14.35 12.27 -18.80
C MET A 764 -13.18 11.41 -19.26
N GLU A 765 -12.94 11.31 -20.57
CA GLU A 765 -11.71 10.72 -21.10
C GLU A 765 -10.48 11.53 -20.68
N LEU A 766 -10.57 12.87 -20.73
CA LEU A 766 -9.52 13.77 -20.27
C LEU A 766 -9.31 13.70 -18.75
N VAL A 767 -10.38 13.54 -17.94
CA VAL A 767 -10.26 13.27 -16.50
C VAL A 767 -9.43 12.00 -16.27
N ARG A 768 -9.74 10.92 -16.99
CA ARG A 768 -8.97 9.66 -16.92
C ARG A 768 -7.53 9.83 -17.40
N GLY A 769 -7.28 10.55 -18.49
CA GLY A 769 -5.92 10.80 -18.98
C GLY A 769 -5.09 11.68 -18.05
N LYS A 770 -5.69 12.74 -17.50
CA LYS A 770 -5.03 13.69 -16.59
C LYS A 770 -4.67 13.07 -15.24
N SER A 771 -5.29 11.96 -14.82
CA SER A 771 -4.86 11.28 -13.60
C SER A 771 -3.41 10.77 -13.69
N ALA A 772 -2.95 10.36 -14.88
CA ALA A 772 -1.55 9.95 -15.07
C ALA A 772 -0.57 11.10 -14.83
N ARG A 773 -0.93 12.32 -15.26
CA ARG A 773 -0.14 13.55 -15.05
C ARG A 773 0.03 13.87 -13.57
N VAL A 774 -1.09 13.89 -12.83
CA VAL A 774 -1.10 14.15 -11.37
C VAL A 774 -0.28 13.11 -10.60
N ILE A 775 -0.36 11.83 -10.98
CA ILE A 775 0.44 10.76 -10.37
C ILE A 775 1.93 10.95 -10.71
N GLY A 776 2.24 11.36 -11.93
CA GLY A 776 3.60 11.67 -12.37
C GLY A 776 4.24 12.76 -11.52
N ASP A 777 3.51 13.84 -11.21
CA ASP A 777 3.99 14.93 -10.36
C ASP A 777 4.44 14.43 -8.98
N LEU A 778 3.68 13.52 -8.36
CA LEU A 778 4.07 12.88 -7.11
C LEU A 778 5.36 12.08 -7.25
N VAL A 779 5.49 11.26 -8.29
CA VAL A 779 6.67 10.43 -8.52
C VAL A 779 7.92 11.29 -8.74
N THR A 780 7.78 12.39 -9.46
CA THR A 780 8.83 13.38 -9.68
C THR A 780 9.35 13.93 -8.35
N VAL A 781 8.47 14.45 -7.49
CA VAL A 781 8.91 15.08 -6.22
C VAL A 781 9.39 14.05 -5.20
N LEU A 782 8.82 12.83 -5.17
CA LEU A 782 9.36 11.72 -4.37
C LEU A 782 10.80 11.39 -4.75
N THR A 783 11.08 11.37 -6.06
CA THR A 783 12.42 11.08 -6.58
C THR A 783 13.38 12.23 -6.32
N LEU A 784 12.92 13.48 -6.46
CA LEU A 784 13.66 14.70 -6.13
C LEU A 784 14.13 14.68 -4.67
N CYS A 785 13.24 14.38 -3.73
CA CYS A 785 13.57 14.42 -2.30
C CYS A 785 14.50 13.27 -1.85
N LYS A 786 14.59 12.18 -2.63
CA LYS A 786 15.29 10.96 -2.22
C LYS A 786 16.80 11.17 -2.11
N GLY A 787 17.29 11.16 -0.87
CA GLY A 787 18.72 11.14 -0.56
C GLY A 787 19.42 12.50 -0.64
N LEU A 788 18.66 13.61 -0.64
CA LEU A 788 19.22 14.95 -0.50
C LEU A 788 19.84 15.12 0.90
N PRO A 789 21.05 15.70 1.02
CA PRO A 789 21.63 16.04 2.31
C PRO A 789 20.88 17.20 2.96
N LEU A 790 20.94 17.33 4.28
CA LEU A 790 20.43 18.52 4.97
C LEU A 790 21.36 19.72 4.73
N ALA A 791 20.87 20.96 4.75
CA ALA A 791 19.50 21.40 5.02
C ALA A 791 18.75 21.79 3.73
N TYR A 792 18.86 23.04 3.28
CA TYR A 792 18.34 23.49 1.99
C TYR A 792 19.32 23.16 0.86
N ASN A 793 18.81 22.63 -0.25
CA ASN A 793 19.54 22.48 -1.50
C ASN A 793 18.73 23.12 -2.62
N ARG A 794 19.42 23.59 -3.67
CA ARG A 794 18.78 24.27 -4.80
C ARG A 794 17.81 23.36 -5.56
N ASP A 795 17.97 22.04 -5.43
CA ASP A 795 17.06 21.00 -5.90
C ASP A 795 15.60 21.27 -5.48
N PHE A 796 15.36 21.85 -4.29
CA PHE A 796 14.02 22.23 -3.85
C PHE A 796 13.39 23.42 -4.59
N GLN A 797 13.99 23.91 -5.66
CA GLN A 797 13.32 24.78 -6.61
C GLN A 797 12.30 24.00 -7.45
N GLU A 798 12.61 22.72 -7.76
CA GLU A 798 11.84 21.82 -8.66
C GLU A 798 10.56 21.24 -8.02
N ASP A 799 10.24 21.60 -6.78
CA ASP A 799 9.03 21.14 -6.09
C ASP A 799 7.75 21.91 -6.50
N LYS A 800 7.90 23.13 -7.02
CA LYS A 800 6.81 24.08 -7.29
C LYS A 800 6.07 23.74 -8.57
N GLU A 801 6.76 23.49 -9.67
CA GLU A 801 6.10 23.21 -10.96
C GLU A 801 5.19 21.97 -10.89
N PRO A 802 5.64 20.80 -10.36
CA PRO A 802 4.76 19.64 -10.19
C PRO A 802 3.59 19.93 -9.24
N MET A 803 3.82 20.68 -8.16
CA MET A 803 2.76 21.04 -7.20
C MET A 803 1.70 21.96 -7.83
N PHE A 804 2.11 22.99 -8.56
CA PHE A 804 1.21 23.92 -9.24
C PHE A 804 0.43 23.22 -10.35
N ASP A 805 1.10 22.39 -11.13
CA ASP A 805 0.47 21.63 -12.21
C ASP A 805 -0.56 20.62 -11.69
N SER A 806 -0.16 19.83 -10.69
CA SER A 806 -1.03 18.86 -10.01
C SER A 806 -2.29 19.53 -9.43
N THR A 807 -2.10 20.67 -8.75
CA THR A 807 -3.20 21.44 -8.14
C THR A 807 -4.17 22.00 -9.19
N LYS A 808 -3.64 22.64 -10.24
CA LYS A 808 -4.46 23.16 -11.34
C LYS A 808 -5.24 22.03 -12.03
N THR A 809 -4.56 20.91 -12.27
CA THR A 809 -5.14 19.75 -12.93
C THR A 809 -6.25 19.13 -12.10
N ILE A 810 -6.04 18.90 -10.79
CA ILE A 810 -7.06 18.27 -9.95
C ILE A 810 -8.29 19.16 -9.76
N MET A 811 -8.12 20.48 -9.59
CA MET A 811 -9.24 21.42 -9.52
C MET A 811 -10.09 21.37 -10.79
N GLY A 812 -9.44 21.37 -11.96
CA GLY A 812 -10.13 21.26 -13.25
C GLY A 812 -10.84 19.92 -13.43
N MET A 813 -10.23 18.81 -13.00
CA MET A 813 -10.86 17.49 -13.05
C MET A 813 -12.13 17.42 -12.18
N ILE A 814 -12.10 18.01 -10.98
CA ILE A 814 -13.25 18.06 -10.06
C ILE A 814 -14.37 18.91 -10.66
N ASP A 815 -14.05 20.12 -11.14
CA ASP A 815 -15.05 21.02 -11.73
C ASP A 815 -15.73 20.41 -12.96
N VAL A 816 -14.95 19.83 -13.88
CA VAL A 816 -15.47 19.18 -15.08
C VAL A 816 -16.35 17.99 -14.74
N SER A 817 -15.96 17.18 -13.75
CA SER A 817 -16.77 16.04 -13.31
C SER A 817 -18.10 16.51 -12.69
N ALA A 818 -18.11 17.66 -12.01
CA ALA A 818 -19.32 18.22 -11.41
C ALA A 818 -20.27 18.74 -12.49
N GLU A 819 -19.75 19.48 -13.46
CA GLU A 819 -20.51 19.95 -14.62
C GLU A 819 -21.09 18.76 -15.42
N PHE A 820 -20.29 17.71 -15.65
CA PHE A 820 -20.75 16.52 -16.35
C PHE A 820 -21.86 15.80 -15.57
N ALA A 821 -21.74 15.67 -14.24
CA ALA A 821 -22.79 15.09 -13.38
C ALA A 821 -24.14 15.82 -13.50
N GLN A 822 -24.11 17.14 -13.70
CA GLN A 822 -25.32 17.97 -13.81
C GLN A 822 -25.99 17.86 -15.19
N ASN A 823 -25.24 17.41 -16.20
CA ASN A 823 -25.61 17.48 -17.61
C ASN A 823 -25.71 16.10 -18.29
N VAL A 824 -25.96 15.05 -17.52
CA VAL A 824 -26.22 13.70 -18.04
C VAL A 824 -27.65 13.25 -17.78
N THR A 825 -28.19 12.43 -18.68
CA THR A 825 -29.45 11.71 -18.49
C THR A 825 -29.23 10.21 -18.62
N PHE A 826 -30.09 9.40 -17.99
CA PHE A 826 -30.04 7.95 -18.08
C PHE A 826 -31.14 7.43 -19.00
N ASN A 827 -30.79 6.49 -19.87
CA ASN A 827 -31.74 5.86 -20.78
C ASN A 827 -32.44 4.70 -20.06
N GLU A 828 -33.53 5.01 -19.37
CA GLU A 828 -34.29 4.02 -18.59
C GLU A 828 -34.72 2.81 -19.42
N ASP A 829 -35.19 3.02 -20.65
CA ASP A 829 -35.68 1.93 -21.51
C ASP A 829 -34.56 0.95 -21.86
N ARG A 830 -33.38 1.48 -22.18
CA ARG A 830 -32.20 0.68 -22.51
C ARG A 830 -31.66 -0.06 -21.30
N ILE A 831 -31.62 0.60 -20.15
CA ILE A 831 -31.25 -0.02 -18.87
C ILE A 831 -32.24 -1.14 -18.53
N LYS A 832 -33.55 -0.88 -18.55
CA LYS A 832 -34.60 -1.86 -18.27
C LYS A 832 -34.51 -3.09 -19.15
N LYS A 833 -34.21 -2.93 -20.45
CA LYS A 833 -33.99 -4.07 -21.38
C LYS A 833 -32.73 -4.88 -21.08
N SER A 834 -31.75 -4.30 -20.40
CA SER A 834 -30.49 -4.97 -20.07
C SER A 834 -30.55 -5.83 -18.79
N LEU A 835 -31.48 -5.52 -17.87
CA LEU A 835 -31.59 -6.18 -16.56
C LEU A 835 -32.03 -7.66 -16.62
N PRO A 836 -32.98 -8.08 -17.49
CA PRO A 836 -33.41 -9.47 -17.52
C PRO A 836 -32.32 -10.42 -18.04
N ALA A 837 -31.45 -9.91 -18.91
CA ALA A 837 -30.33 -10.66 -19.44
C ALA A 837 -29.23 -10.84 -18.38
N GLY A 838 -29.19 -12.03 -17.77
CA GLY A 838 -28.15 -12.43 -16.81
C GLY A 838 -28.63 -13.19 -15.58
N HIS A 839 -29.94 -13.44 -15.42
CA HIS A 839 -30.50 -14.12 -14.24
C HIS A 839 -30.09 -13.43 -12.92
N LEU A 840 -30.19 -12.09 -12.87
CA LEU A 840 -29.64 -11.26 -11.79
C LEU A 840 -30.33 -11.50 -10.42
N ASP A 841 -31.47 -12.17 -10.42
CA ASP A 841 -32.24 -12.63 -9.26
C ASP A 841 -31.82 -14.02 -8.75
N ALA A 842 -30.82 -14.67 -9.37
CA ALA A 842 -30.31 -15.97 -8.93
C ALA A 842 -29.79 -15.94 -7.48
N THR A 843 -29.12 -14.85 -7.09
CA THR A 843 -28.58 -14.77 -5.71
C THR A 843 -29.71 -14.67 -4.68
N THR A 844 -30.75 -13.87 -4.95
CA THR A 844 -31.89 -13.74 -4.04
C THR A 844 -32.74 -15.00 -4.00
N LEU A 845 -32.77 -15.79 -5.08
CA LEU A 845 -33.33 -17.14 -5.08
C LEU A 845 -32.53 -18.11 -4.19
N ALA A 846 -31.20 -18.01 -4.19
CA ALA A 846 -30.37 -18.81 -3.28
C ALA A 846 -30.63 -18.42 -1.82
N ASP A 847 -30.76 -17.11 -1.54
CA ASP A 847 -31.10 -16.61 -0.21
C ASP A 847 -32.50 -17.06 0.25
N TYR A 848 -33.47 -17.17 -0.66
CA TYR A 848 -34.79 -17.75 -0.38
C TYR A 848 -34.66 -19.19 0.14
N LEU A 849 -33.89 -20.04 -0.54
CA LEU A 849 -33.67 -21.43 -0.10
C LEU A 849 -32.95 -21.49 1.24
N VAL A 850 -31.98 -20.59 1.47
CA VAL A 850 -31.32 -20.46 2.79
C VAL A 850 -32.31 -20.07 3.87
N LYS A 851 -33.24 -19.14 3.60
CA LYS A 851 -34.31 -18.76 4.52
C LYS A 851 -35.26 -19.92 4.83
N LYS A 852 -35.47 -20.85 3.89
CA LYS A 852 -36.20 -22.11 4.12
C LYS A 852 -35.37 -23.20 4.83
N GLY A 853 -34.16 -22.87 5.30
CA GLY A 853 -33.31 -23.74 6.11
C GLY A 853 -32.27 -24.56 5.34
N MET A 854 -32.13 -24.33 4.02
CA MET A 854 -31.14 -25.04 3.22
C MET A 854 -29.72 -24.46 3.40
N PRO A 855 -28.67 -25.28 3.50
CA PRO A 855 -27.29 -24.77 3.46
C PRO A 855 -26.99 -24.05 2.15
N PHE A 856 -26.33 -22.87 2.22
CA PHE A 856 -26.08 -22.01 1.04
C PHE A 856 -25.45 -22.73 -0.15
N ARG A 857 -24.50 -23.65 0.09
CA ARG A 857 -23.85 -24.39 -1.01
C ARG A 857 -24.85 -25.25 -1.79
N SER A 858 -25.78 -25.90 -1.08
CA SER A 858 -26.85 -26.67 -1.71
C SER A 858 -27.84 -25.74 -2.42
N SER A 859 -28.19 -24.61 -1.82
CA SER A 859 -29.03 -23.58 -2.45
C SER A 859 -28.43 -23.10 -3.76
N HIS A 860 -27.14 -22.73 -3.75
CA HIS A 860 -26.39 -22.28 -4.91
C HIS A 860 -26.34 -23.35 -6.01
N ASP A 861 -26.09 -24.62 -5.66
CA ASP A 861 -26.07 -25.72 -6.64
C ASP A 861 -27.45 -25.93 -7.30
N ILE A 862 -28.54 -25.79 -6.53
CA ILE A 862 -29.92 -25.90 -7.06
C ILE A 862 -30.25 -24.70 -7.98
N VAL A 863 -29.90 -23.48 -7.55
CA VAL A 863 -30.08 -22.28 -8.37
C VAL A 863 -29.25 -22.36 -9.65
N GLY A 864 -28.01 -22.84 -9.58
CA GLY A 864 -27.18 -23.04 -10.77
C GLY A 864 -27.82 -24.00 -11.79
N LYS A 865 -28.49 -25.05 -11.31
CA LYS A 865 -29.27 -25.96 -12.18
C LYS A 865 -30.50 -25.28 -12.75
N LEU A 866 -31.23 -24.47 -11.97
CA LEU A 866 -32.38 -23.70 -12.46
C LEU A 866 -31.96 -22.69 -13.54
N VAL A 867 -30.85 -21.98 -13.32
CA VAL A 867 -30.24 -21.10 -14.34
C VAL A 867 -29.91 -21.90 -15.61
N GLY A 868 -29.34 -23.10 -15.48
CA GLY A 868 -29.11 -24.00 -16.63
C GLY A 868 -30.39 -24.39 -17.38
N VAL A 869 -31.50 -24.59 -16.66
CA VAL A 869 -32.82 -24.85 -17.29
C VAL A 869 -33.35 -23.60 -18.01
N CYS A 870 -33.23 -22.42 -17.40
CA CYS A 870 -33.63 -21.16 -18.02
C CYS A 870 -32.85 -20.88 -19.30
N VAL A 871 -31.51 -21.05 -19.27
CA VAL A 871 -30.64 -20.88 -20.44
C VAL A 871 -31.04 -21.83 -21.56
N SER A 872 -31.32 -23.10 -21.26
CA SER A 872 -31.72 -24.06 -22.30
C SER A 872 -33.08 -23.77 -22.93
N LYS A 873 -33.99 -23.11 -22.19
CA LYS A 873 -35.32 -22.71 -22.67
C LYS A 873 -35.38 -21.31 -23.26
N GLY A 874 -34.35 -20.49 -23.09
CA GLY A 874 -34.38 -19.08 -23.43
C GLY A 874 -35.41 -18.29 -22.61
N CYS A 875 -35.59 -18.63 -21.32
CA CYS A 875 -36.50 -17.92 -20.41
C CYS A 875 -35.77 -17.41 -19.17
N GLU A 876 -36.43 -16.58 -18.36
CA GLU A 876 -35.89 -16.06 -17.09
C GLU A 876 -36.31 -16.90 -15.89
N LEU A 877 -35.67 -16.71 -14.73
CA LEU A 877 -35.99 -17.46 -13.51
C LEU A 877 -37.43 -17.20 -13.06
N GLN A 878 -37.90 -15.94 -13.14
CA GLN A 878 -39.28 -15.56 -12.86
C GLN A 878 -40.33 -16.22 -13.76
N ASN A 879 -39.93 -16.73 -14.93
CA ASN A 879 -40.83 -17.37 -15.90
C ASN A 879 -40.93 -18.89 -15.70
N LEU A 880 -40.17 -19.48 -14.77
CA LEU A 880 -40.31 -20.90 -14.41
C LEU A 880 -41.57 -21.11 -13.57
N SER A 881 -42.30 -22.19 -13.85
CA SER A 881 -43.45 -22.58 -13.02
C SER A 881 -43.00 -23.19 -11.69
N LEU A 882 -43.84 -23.10 -10.66
CA LEU A 882 -43.56 -23.71 -9.36
C LEU A 882 -43.31 -25.22 -9.45
N GLU A 883 -44.06 -25.91 -10.32
CA GLU A 883 -43.87 -27.35 -10.57
C GLU A 883 -42.50 -27.67 -11.16
N GLU A 884 -41.94 -26.81 -12.01
CA GLU A 884 -40.59 -26.98 -12.55
C GLU A 884 -39.52 -26.75 -11.49
N MET A 885 -39.71 -25.76 -10.61
CA MET A 885 -38.80 -25.55 -9.47
C MET A 885 -38.86 -26.71 -8.49
N LYS A 886 -40.06 -27.22 -8.19
CA LYS A 886 -40.29 -28.37 -7.28
C LYS A 886 -39.63 -29.67 -7.75
N LYS A 887 -39.50 -29.88 -9.06
CA LYS A 887 -38.74 -31.02 -9.62
C LYS A 887 -37.28 -31.02 -9.18
N LEU A 888 -36.68 -29.85 -8.94
CA LEU A 888 -35.29 -29.72 -8.48
C LEU A 888 -35.19 -29.70 -6.96
N SER A 889 -36.18 -29.12 -6.27
CA SER A 889 -36.25 -29.12 -4.81
C SER A 889 -37.69 -28.98 -4.31
N PRO A 890 -38.18 -29.90 -3.46
CA PRO A 890 -39.55 -29.81 -2.93
C PRO A 890 -39.78 -28.63 -1.95
N VAL A 891 -38.72 -27.89 -1.60
CA VAL A 891 -38.75 -26.75 -0.67
C VAL A 891 -39.32 -25.48 -1.31
N PHE A 892 -39.49 -25.45 -2.63
CA PHE A 892 -40.11 -24.32 -3.32
C PHE A 892 -41.62 -24.25 -3.05
N GLU A 893 -42.09 -23.06 -2.67
CA GLU A 893 -43.49 -22.70 -2.43
C GLU A 893 -43.82 -21.42 -3.23
N GLU A 894 -45.10 -21.03 -3.28
CA GLU A 894 -45.57 -19.85 -4.04
C GLU A 894 -44.86 -18.53 -3.63
N ASP A 895 -44.34 -18.43 -2.41
CA ASP A 895 -43.63 -17.24 -1.93
C ASP A 895 -42.26 -17.02 -2.61
N VAL A 896 -41.75 -18.00 -3.38
CA VAL A 896 -40.53 -17.87 -4.18
C VAL A 896 -40.60 -16.74 -5.19
N PHE A 897 -41.79 -16.51 -5.79
CA PHE A 897 -41.96 -15.46 -6.80
C PHE A 897 -41.78 -14.06 -6.22
N GLY A 898 -41.92 -13.90 -4.89
CA GLY A 898 -41.58 -12.66 -4.19
C GLY A 898 -40.07 -12.40 -4.04
N PHE A 899 -39.21 -13.30 -4.50
CA PHE A 899 -37.74 -13.17 -4.54
C PHE A 899 -37.18 -13.13 -5.96
N LEU A 900 -38.02 -13.43 -6.95
CA LEU A 900 -37.69 -13.45 -8.37
C LEU A 900 -38.10 -12.16 -9.05
N GLY A 901 -37.35 -11.77 -10.07
CA GLY A 901 -37.46 -10.48 -10.71
C GLY A 901 -36.58 -9.41 -10.05
N VAL A 902 -36.20 -8.45 -10.87
CA VAL A 902 -35.20 -7.42 -10.56
C VAL A 902 -35.60 -6.54 -9.38
N GLU A 903 -36.84 -6.04 -9.39
CA GLU A 903 -37.38 -5.17 -8.33
C GLU A 903 -37.49 -5.91 -6.99
N ASN A 904 -37.98 -7.16 -7.03
CA ASN A 904 -38.06 -8.01 -5.85
C ASN A 904 -36.68 -8.30 -5.28
N SER A 905 -35.70 -8.58 -6.14
CA SER A 905 -34.31 -8.81 -5.75
C SER A 905 -33.72 -7.62 -4.99
N VAL A 906 -33.84 -6.40 -5.56
CA VAL A 906 -33.42 -5.15 -4.90
C VAL A 906 -34.09 -5.00 -3.52
N ASN A 907 -35.39 -5.26 -3.42
CA ASN A 907 -36.14 -5.15 -2.17
C ASN A 907 -35.78 -6.21 -1.11
N LYS A 908 -35.03 -7.27 -1.44
CA LYS A 908 -34.55 -8.25 -0.45
C LYS A 908 -33.23 -7.86 0.22
N PHE A 909 -32.44 -6.99 -0.40
CA PHE A 909 -31.23 -6.47 0.24
C PHE A 909 -31.61 -5.61 1.44
N SER A 910 -31.01 -5.88 2.59
CA SER A 910 -31.42 -5.28 3.87
C SER A 910 -30.26 -5.07 4.85
N SER A 911 -29.03 -5.43 4.48
CA SER A 911 -27.87 -5.11 5.29
C SER A 911 -27.53 -3.62 5.19
N TYR A 912 -27.02 -3.04 6.26
CA TYR A 912 -26.53 -1.66 6.27
C TYR A 912 -25.56 -1.41 5.10
N GLY A 913 -25.78 -0.33 4.37
CA GLY A 913 -24.98 0.03 3.18
C GLY A 913 -25.25 -0.83 1.95
N SER A 914 -26.32 -1.63 1.90
CA SER A 914 -26.70 -2.37 0.70
C SER A 914 -27.56 -1.55 -0.27
N THR A 915 -27.81 -2.12 -1.45
CA THR A 915 -28.65 -1.52 -2.49
C THR A 915 -30.15 -1.54 -2.22
N GLY A 916 -30.60 -2.13 -1.10
CA GLY A 916 -32.04 -2.19 -0.80
C GLY A 916 -32.64 -0.80 -0.69
N SER A 917 -33.86 -0.61 -1.20
CA SER A 917 -34.51 0.71 -1.34
C SER A 917 -34.50 1.52 -0.04
N ASN A 918 -34.81 0.88 1.10
CA ASN A 918 -34.75 1.53 2.41
C ASN A 918 -33.31 1.91 2.82
N CYS A 919 -32.34 1.04 2.56
CA CYS A 919 -30.93 1.29 2.87
C CYS A 919 -30.35 2.42 2.03
N VAL A 920 -30.76 2.54 0.76
CA VAL A 920 -30.32 3.61 -0.14
C VAL A 920 -30.99 4.93 0.22
N ALA A 921 -32.27 4.93 0.60
CA ALA A 921 -32.96 6.10 1.13
C ALA A 921 -32.30 6.63 2.42
N GLU A 922 -31.87 5.75 3.32
CA GLU A 922 -31.09 6.14 4.51
C GLU A 922 -29.75 6.78 4.13
N GLN A 923 -29.04 6.23 3.14
CA GLN A 923 -27.77 6.78 2.65
C GLN A 923 -27.97 8.16 2.01
N LEU A 924 -28.98 8.31 1.14
CA LEU A 924 -29.34 9.60 0.53
C LEU A 924 -29.71 10.63 1.60
N GLY A 925 -30.55 10.25 2.57
CA GLY A 925 -30.94 11.13 3.67
C GLY A 925 -29.73 11.59 4.50
N TYR A 926 -28.76 10.71 4.76
CA TYR A 926 -27.50 11.10 5.40
C TYR A 926 -26.73 12.14 4.58
N TRP A 927 -26.56 11.90 3.28
CA TRP A 927 -25.77 12.77 2.40
C TRP A 927 -26.44 14.13 2.13
N VAL A 928 -27.77 14.15 1.95
CA VAL A 928 -28.57 15.38 1.84
C VAL A 928 -28.36 16.26 3.08
N ASN A 929 -28.47 15.67 4.27
CA ASN A 929 -28.25 16.39 5.52
C ASN A 929 -26.79 16.85 5.69
N LYS A 930 -25.82 15.99 5.40
CA LYS A 930 -24.38 16.32 5.54
C LYS A 930 -23.93 17.43 4.60
N LEU A 931 -24.48 17.48 3.39
CA LEU A 931 -24.11 18.47 2.37
C LEU A 931 -25.03 19.69 2.33
N ASN A 932 -26.05 19.76 3.20
CA ASN A 932 -27.07 20.81 3.24
C ASN A 932 -27.77 21.02 1.88
N ILE A 933 -28.15 19.92 1.22
CA ILE A 933 -28.89 19.98 -0.05
C ILE A 933 -30.35 20.27 0.26
N THR A 934 -30.93 21.26 -0.43
CA THR A 934 -32.36 21.59 -0.27
C THR A 934 -33.16 20.74 -1.25
N THR A 935 -33.96 19.81 -0.74
CA THR A 935 -34.91 19.05 -1.56
C THR A 935 -36.16 19.89 -1.77
N THR A 936 -36.43 20.29 -3.01
CA THR A 936 -37.69 20.94 -3.44
C THR A 936 -38.81 19.96 -3.64
#